data_AF-A0A3A8RLN0-F1
#
_entry.id   AF-A0A3A8RLN0-F1
#
_cell.length_a   1.000
_cell.length_b   1.000
_cell.length_c   1.000
_cell.angle_alpha   90.00
_cell.angle_beta   90.00
_cell.angle_gamma   90.00
#
_symmetry.space_group_name_H-M   'P 1'
#
loop_
_entity.id
_entity.type
_entity.pdbx_description
1 polymer ?
#
loop_
_entity_poly.entity_id
_entity_poly.type
_entity_poly.pdbx_seq_one_letter_code
_entity_poly.pdbx_strand_id
1 'polypeptide(L)'
;MSRSRLTGIALAFLAVSCLAVPSAEAATYGVTPSGTSALFYVDTTDWADIHYKLNDGLQQNLRMAVTGGRNQYTVTGLSNGNSIDYFFTYWDVSCACARDTAWTRYTHTGTGGGTDAGTGTPDSGTGTPDAGPPPNGDAGPVVPLFTSATALEPATVENTSTAIITRVGDRVRDRHMREDMYQAYDHYLKLYFEKRTHWIEIVDEVAKGGSVITVNLYTIYPYDSPDFRAFFRGLNTVAEYFHNADFVKVNDYKYTSSVNFNAKEGRAIRVGDRMELEIGVFLQAPVEGRFNYYSTGMLYIVGQGGIVPFEGQGGIRDSFPLPDKAWAGGRTTLHTPFSNEPDNRFLQMATNLAPVNAQPFVEGRRLHHTNFRDGTHSEPDNPIFTAHANKLGNNYVNVACISCHKQNGRGLPPTTTNTTLDNYVVKVGKVNGSTVTVDPALGFRLQPRAVSGTPEADVRIGSWTTTASGTLPGGTAYSLRKPNYSFLNVTPTNFSARITPQLVGMGLLEAVPETQIAGLADPNDANGDGISGRMQTVKDPETGVTRMGRFGWKAGTARVKHQVAEALNSDMGVTTNVFKTMDCGSSQQGCAGTSTELADSELDKMTRYIALLGVPARRDHSDATAMQGETVFTNAGCAKCHAPTLTTSQYAAMTEFRSQTIRPYTDLLLHDMGAGLADNLPEGQASGAEWRTAPLWGIGLTSGVSGGEAYLHDGRARSVTEAILWHGGEGEASKQAFVNLSAADRNALLKFVNSL
;
A
#
# COMPACT_ATOMS: atom_id res chain seq x y z
N MET A 1 -9.60 76.19 -24.99
CA MET A 1 -9.65 76.14 -26.47
C MET A 1 -8.27 75.77 -27.01
N SER A 2 -8.21 74.84 -27.97
CA SER A 2 -7.30 74.78 -29.14
C SER A 2 -5.83 75.27 -29.06
N ARG A 3 -4.91 74.33 -29.38
CA ARG A 3 -3.57 74.44 -30.04
C ARG A 3 -2.36 74.88 -29.18
N SER A 4 -1.23 74.15 -29.11
CA SER A 4 -0.24 73.62 -30.10
C SER A 4 0.94 74.59 -30.34
N ARG A 5 2.22 74.21 -30.50
CA ARG A 5 2.87 72.91 -30.85
C ARG A 5 4.43 72.99 -30.81
N LEU A 6 5.11 71.83 -30.85
CA LEU A 6 6.49 71.55 -31.39
C LEU A 6 7.72 72.18 -30.66
N THR A 7 8.97 71.66 -30.71
CA THR A 7 9.67 70.58 -31.47
C THR A 7 10.89 70.08 -30.64
N GLY A 8 11.61 68.97 -30.87
CA GLY A 8 11.47 67.83 -31.80
C GLY A 8 12.74 67.51 -32.64
N ILE A 9 13.55 66.49 -32.28
CA ILE A 9 14.74 65.97 -33.02
C ILE A 9 14.76 64.41 -33.01
N ALA A 10 15.37 63.79 -34.02
CA ALA A 10 15.17 62.38 -34.42
C ALA A 10 16.47 61.57 -34.54
N LEU A 11 16.39 60.24 -34.84
CA LEU A 11 17.27 59.59 -35.83
C LEU A 11 16.80 58.19 -36.33
N ALA A 12 16.96 57.98 -37.65
CA ALA A 12 17.22 56.73 -38.42
C ALA A 12 16.28 55.48 -38.37
N PHE A 13 16.07 54.92 -39.57
CA PHE A 13 15.36 53.67 -39.90
C PHE A 13 16.21 52.83 -40.87
N LEU A 14 16.12 51.49 -40.81
CA LEU A 14 16.21 50.62 -42.00
C LEU A 14 15.40 49.32 -41.77
N ALA A 15 14.88 48.73 -42.83
CA ALA A 15 13.69 47.87 -42.77
C ALA A 15 13.95 46.36 -42.65
N VAL A 16 13.00 45.66 -42.03
CA VAL A 16 12.81 44.20 -42.13
C VAL A 16 11.56 43.94 -42.99
N SER A 17 11.66 42.98 -43.91
CA SER A 17 10.58 42.58 -44.83
C SER A 17 9.47 41.83 -44.10
N CYS A 18 8.21 42.13 -44.44
CA CYS A 18 7.05 41.43 -43.90
C CYS A 18 7.03 39.95 -44.31
N LEU A 19 7.08 39.06 -43.31
CA LEU A 19 6.37 37.79 -43.36
C LEU A 19 5.02 38.00 -42.68
N ALA A 20 3.93 37.66 -43.38
CA ALA A 20 2.60 37.69 -42.80
C ALA A 20 2.51 36.62 -41.71
N VAL A 21 2.32 37.05 -40.45
CA VAL A 21 1.96 36.14 -39.36
C VAL A 21 0.53 35.68 -39.63
N PRO A 22 0.25 34.36 -39.72
CA PRO A 22 -1.12 33.89 -39.88
C PRO A 22 -1.94 34.32 -38.66
N SER A 23 -3.17 34.78 -38.90
CA SER A 23 -4.15 34.97 -37.83
C SER A 23 -4.32 33.64 -37.09
N ALA A 24 -4.05 33.63 -35.79
CA ALA A 24 -4.30 32.45 -34.97
C ALA A 24 -5.79 32.10 -35.02
N GLU A 25 -6.10 30.94 -35.59
CA GLU A 25 -7.46 30.40 -35.63
C GLU A 25 -7.86 29.88 -34.26
N ALA A 26 -9.17 29.89 -33.98
CA ALA A 26 -9.71 29.30 -32.75
C ALA A 26 -9.39 27.79 -32.69
N ALA A 27 -9.24 27.24 -31.48
CA ALA A 27 -8.89 25.83 -31.27
C ALA A 27 -9.79 24.89 -32.09
N THR A 28 -9.18 23.93 -32.78
CA THR A 28 -9.94 22.90 -33.52
C THR A 28 -10.59 21.94 -32.52
N TYR A 29 -11.84 21.56 -32.72
CA TYR A 29 -12.56 20.64 -31.85
C TYR A 29 -13.40 19.65 -32.64
N GLY A 30 -13.72 18.51 -32.05
CA GLY A 30 -14.45 17.45 -32.74
C GLY A 30 -14.77 16.23 -31.90
N VAL A 31 -15.22 15.19 -32.60
CA VAL A 31 -15.58 13.88 -32.04
C VAL A 31 -15.16 12.76 -32.99
N THR A 32 -14.54 11.71 -32.46
CA THR A 32 -14.05 10.56 -33.21
C THR A 32 -14.74 9.27 -32.71
N PRO A 33 -15.48 8.53 -33.54
CA PRO A 33 -16.07 7.24 -33.16
C PRO A 33 -14.98 6.19 -32.87
N SER A 34 -15.19 5.34 -31.87
CA SER A 34 -14.32 4.19 -31.57
C SER A 34 -15.09 3.07 -30.88
N GLY A 35 -15.37 1.96 -31.59
CA GLY A 35 -16.10 0.82 -31.03
C GLY A 35 -17.47 1.22 -30.47
N THR A 36 -17.69 0.98 -29.18
CA THR A 36 -18.87 1.41 -28.39
C THR A 36 -18.64 2.73 -27.64
N SER A 37 -17.87 3.65 -28.24
CA SER A 37 -17.50 4.93 -27.62
C SER A 37 -17.29 6.04 -28.65
N ALA A 38 -17.17 7.28 -28.16
CA ALA A 38 -16.82 8.45 -28.94
C ALA A 38 -15.85 9.33 -28.14
N LEU A 39 -14.70 9.64 -28.75
CA LEU A 39 -13.65 10.51 -28.20
C LEU A 39 -13.89 11.95 -28.64
N PHE A 40 -14.22 12.82 -27.69
CA PHE A 40 -14.36 14.26 -27.88
C PHE A 40 -13.03 14.96 -27.61
N TYR A 41 -12.69 15.97 -28.40
CA TYR A 41 -11.41 16.68 -28.25
C TYR A 41 -11.48 18.18 -28.55
N VAL A 42 -10.56 18.95 -27.96
CA VAL A 42 -10.30 20.37 -28.23
C VAL A 42 -8.79 20.61 -28.28
N ASP A 43 -8.32 21.24 -29.35
CA ASP A 43 -6.90 21.47 -29.64
C ASP A 43 -6.42 22.79 -29.04
N THR A 44 -6.43 22.84 -27.71
CA THR A 44 -5.76 23.87 -26.90
C THR A 44 -4.81 23.23 -25.91
N THR A 45 -3.67 23.88 -25.65
CA THR A 45 -2.66 23.45 -24.66
C THR A 45 -3.02 23.83 -23.23
N ASP A 46 -4.00 24.72 -23.06
CA ASP A 46 -4.57 25.10 -21.76
C ASP A 46 -5.83 24.25 -21.49
N TRP A 47 -6.77 24.68 -20.66
CA TRP A 47 -7.94 23.87 -20.28
C TRP A 47 -9.11 23.88 -21.27
N ALA A 48 -9.85 22.77 -21.30
CA ALA A 48 -11.20 22.67 -21.86
C ALA A 48 -12.14 21.85 -20.97
N ASP A 49 -13.43 22.18 -20.99
CA ASP A 49 -14.55 21.47 -20.39
C ASP A 49 -15.50 20.98 -21.50
N ILE A 50 -16.04 19.78 -21.36
CA ILE A 50 -17.13 19.26 -22.20
C ILE A 50 -18.45 19.30 -21.43
N HIS A 51 -19.48 19.76 -22.12
CA HIS A 51 -20.86 19.82 -21.64
C HIS A 51 -21.73 18.97 -22.55
N TYR A 52 -22.33 17.88 -22.05
CA TYR A 52 -23.06 16.96 -22.94
C TYR A 52 -24.30 16.29 -22.32
N LYS A 53 -25.21 15.82 -23.18
CA LYS A 53 -26.40 15.02 -22.85
C LYS A 53 -26.42 13.78 -23.73
N LEU A 54 -26.54 12.60 -23.14
CA LEU A 54 -26.73 11.33 -23.84
C LEU A 54 -28.23 11.02 -23.96
N ASN A 55 -28.73 10.77 -25.16
CA ASN A 55 -30.12 10.44 -25.48
C ASN A 55 -31.14 11.38 -24.80
N ASP A 56 -30.96 12.70 -24.96
CA ASP A 56 -31.75 13.77 -24.33
C ASP A 56 -31.78 13.77 -22.78
N GLY A 57 -30.87 13.04 -22.13
CA GLY A 57 -30.75 12.93 -20.67
C GLY A 57 -30.17 14.16 -19.95
N LEU A 58 -29.85 13.99 -18.67
CA LEU A 58 -29.28 15.06 -17.82
C LEU A 58 -27.90 15.51 -18.32
N GLN A 59 -27.69 16.83 -18.34
CA GLN A 59 -26.43 17.44 -18.77
C GLN A 59 -25.30 17.14 -17.79
N GLN A 60 -24.21 16.58 -18.31
CA GLN A 60 -22.92 16.44 -17.64
C GLN A 60 -22.02 17.62 -18.00
N ASN A 61 -21.14 18.03 -17.08
CA ASN A 61 -20.16 19.10 -17.27
C ASN A 61 -18.82 18.62 -16.69
N LEU A 62 -17.80 18.40 -17.52
CA LEU A 62 -16.59 17.68 -17.12
C LEU A 62 -15.32 18.31 -17.69
N ARG A 63 -14.28 18.44 -16.85
CA ARG A 63 -12.93 18.85 -17.25
C ARG A 63 -12.28 17.78 -18.11
N MET A 64 -11.84 18.18 -19.30
CA MET A 64 -11.12 17.31 -20.23
C MET A 64 -9.66 17.13 -19.78
N ALA A 65 -9.06 15.99 -20.11
CA ALA A 65 -7.66 15.72 -19.78
C ALA A 65 -6.73 16.26 -20.88
N VAL A 66 -5.70 17.03 -20.51
CA VAL A 66 -4.69 17.52 -21.46
C VAL A 66 -3.64 16.44 -21.69
N THR A 67 -3.54 15.94 -22.92
CA THR A 67 -2.51 14.97 -23.33
C THR A 67 -1.88 15.42 -24.65
N GLY A 68 -0.55 15.60 -24.67
CA GLY A 68 0.17 15.99 -25.90
C GLY A 68 -0.26 17.35 -26.49
N GLY A 69 -0.78 18.27 -25.69
CA GLY A 69 -1.30 19.57 -26.15
C GLY A 69 -2.72 19.54 -26.71
N ARG A 70 -3.46 18.44 -26.53
CA ARG A 70 -4.87 18.27 -26.90
C ARG A 70 -5.69 17.91 -25.66
N ASN A 71 -6.82 18.58 -25.44
CA ASN A 71 -7.80 18.21 -24.42
C ASN A 71 -8.67 17.07 -24.95
N GLN A 72 -8.92 16.05 -24.13
CA GLN A 72 -9.65 14.85 -24.52
C GLN A 72 -10.64 14.37 -23.44
N TYR A 73 -11.78 13.83 -23.88
CA TYR A 73 -12.74 13.13 -23.04
C TYR A 73 -13.52 12.08 -23.85
N THR A 74 -13.66 10.86 -23.35
CA THR A 74 -14.35 9.76 -24.05
C THR A 74 -15.69 9.45 -23.41
N VAL A 75 -16.78 9.49 -24.19
CA VAL A 75 -18.07 8.94 -23.77
C VAL A 75 -18.14 7.48 -24.22
N THR A 76 -18.24 6.55 -23.28
CA THR A 76 -18.29 5.10 -23.50
C THR A 76 -19.72 4.55 -23.35
N GLY A 77 -19.92 3.26 -23.65
CA GLY A 77 -21.21 2.59 -23.52
C GLY A 77 -22.21 2.93 -24.64
N LEU A 78 -21.74 3.48 -25.75
CA LEU A 78 -22.58 3.89 -26.86
C LEU A 78 -22.99 2.70 -27.71
N SER A 79 -24.31 2.57 -27.89
CA SER A 79 -24.95 1.67 -28.84
C SER A 79 -25.28 2.41 -30.15
N ASN A 80 -25.43 1.66 -31.24
CA ASN A 80 -25.86 2.22 -32.53
C ASN A 80 -27.16 3.01 -32.37
N GLY A 81 -27.19 4.25 -32.87
CA GLY A 81 -28.31 5.18 -32.76
C GLY A 81 -28.34 6.03 -31.49
N ASN A 82 -27.40 5.88 -30.54
CA ASN A 82 -27.30 6.81 -29.41
C ASN A 82 -26.91 8.21 -29.89
N SER A 83 -27.59 9.25 -29.39
CA SER A 83 -27.29 10.65 -29.67
C SER A 83 -26.59 11.30 -28.47
N ILE A 84 -25.55 12.07 -28.75
CA ILE A 84 -24.89 12.96 -27.79
C ILE A 84 -25.05 14.38 -28.29
N ASP A 85 -25.83 15.21 -27.58
CA ASP A 85 -25.73 16.65 -27.73
C ASP A 85 -24.58 17.15 -26.88
N TYR A 86 -23.71 17.99 -27.43
CA TYR A 86 -22.55 18.51 -26.71
C TYR A 86 -22.16 19.93 -27.16
N PHE A 87 -21.50 20.65 -26.27
CA PHE A 87 -20.65 21.79 -26.58
C PHE A 87 -19.41 21.77 -25.68
N PHE A 88 -18.42 22.62 -25.99
CA PHE A 88 -17.21 22.80 -25.19
C PHE A 88 -17.11 24.23 -24.68
N THR A 89 -16.62 24.40 -23.45
CA THR A 89 -16.09 25.67 -22.95
C THR A 89 -14.57 25.50 -22.82
N TYR A 90 -13.76 26.34 -23.46
CA TYR A 90 -12.31 26.18 -23.45
C TYR A 90 -11.56 27.50 -23.41
N TRP A 91 -10.31 27.46 -22.95
CA TRP A 91 -9.40 28.60 -23.01
C TRP A 91 -8.75 28.70 -24.38
N ASP A 92 -9.10 29.75 -25.11
CA ASP A 92 -8.48 30.09 -26.39
C ASP A 92 -7.24 30.96 -26.13
N VAL A 93 -6.08 30.33 -26.26
CA VAL A 93 -4.76 30.94 -26.09
C VAL A 93 -4.49 32.10 -27.07
N SER A 94 -5.22 32.20 -28.19
CA SER A 94 -5.05 33.28 -29.16
C SER A 94 -5.62 34.63 -28.70
N CYS A 95 -6.68 34.59 -27.88
CA CYS A 95 -7.33 35.77 -27.30
C CYS A 95 -7.08 35.93 -25.79
N ALA A 96 -6.47 34.92 -25.15
CA ALA A 96 -6.42 34.77 -23.68
C ALA A 96 -7.82 34.90 -23.06
N CYS A 97 -8.79 34.18 -23.63
CA CYS A 97 -10.20 34.28 -23.28
C CYS A 97 -10.90 32.91 -23.32
N ALA A 98 -11.94 32.74 -22.49
CA ALA A 98 -12.79 31.55 -22.55
C ALA A 98 -13.78 31.67 -23.72
N ARG A 99 -14.02 30.56 -24.42
CA ARG A 99 -15.00 30.44 -25.51
C ARG A 99 -15.90 29.24 -25.32
N ASP A 100 -17.18 29.43 -25.65
CA ASP A 100 -18.15 28.36 -25.79
C ASP A 100 -18.35 28.01 -27.28
N THR A 101 -18.45 26.72 -27.60
CA THR A 101 -18.90 26.25 -28.92
C THR A 101 -20.44 26.17 -28.98
N ALA A 102 -20.99 26.05 -30.18
CA ALA A 102 -22.43 25.82 -30.33
C ALA A 102 -22.78 24.36 -30.01
N TRP A 103 -23.98 24.15 -29.42
CA TRP A 103 -24.55 22.82 -29.24
C TRP A 103 -24.61 22.06 -30.56
N THR A 104 -23.96 20.89 -30.58
CA THR A 104 -23.79 20.01 -31.74
C THR A 104 -24.27 18.61 -31.37
N ARG A 105 -24.94 17.90 -32.29
CA ARG A 105 -25.39 16.52 -32.07
C ARG A 105 -24.49 15.52 -32.81
N TYR A 106 -23.92 14.59 -32.06
CA TYR A 106 -23.24 13.40 -32.58
C TYR A 106 -24.18 12.20 -32.46
N THR A 107 -24.35 11.42 -33.52
CA THR A 107 -25.10 10.14 -33.47
C THR A 107 -24.12 8.99 -33.68
N HIS A 108 -24.07 8.07 -32.73
CA HIS A 108 -23.13 6.95 -32.75
C HIS A 108 -23.58 5.85 -33.72
N THR A 109 -22.74 5.51 -34.69
CA THR A 109 -23.01 4.49 -35.72
C THR A 109 -21.96 3.37 -35.71
N GLY A 110 -21.88 2.64 -34.60
CA GLY A 110 -21.02 1.46 -34.43
C GLY A 110 -21.76 0.13 -34.62
N THR A 111 -21.21 -0.80 -35.39
CA THR A 111 -21.79 -2.14 -35.60
C THR A 111 -21.52 -3.07 -34.42
N GLY A 112 -22.42 -3.07 -33.42
CA GLY A 112 -22.46 -4.10 -32.38
C GLY A 112 -23.32 -5.30 -32.80
N GLY A 113 -22.76 -6.51 -32.72
CA GLY A 113 -23.53 -7.74 -32.89
C GLY A 113 -24.32 -8.09 -31.63
N GLY A 114 -25.66 -8.06 -31.71
CA GLY A 114 -26.53 -8.65 -30.69
C GLY A 114 -26.64 -10.17 -30.83
N THR A 115 -27.48 -10.91 -30.10
CA THR A 115 -28.61 -10.57 -29.21
C THR A 115 -28.92 -11.77 -28.31
N ASP A 116 -29.45 -11.60 -27.10
CA ASP A 116 -30.85 -11.99 -26.75
C ASP A 116 -31.23 -11.50 -25.33
N ALA A 117 -32.53 -11.50 -25.02
CA ALA A 117 -33.13 -10.80 -23.88
C ALA A 117 -33.48 -11.70 -22.67
N GLY A 118 -33.50 -11.09 -21.47
CA GLY A 118 -34.00 -11.70 -20.23
C GLY A 118 -34.31 -10.62 -19.19
N THR A 119 -35.51 -10.65 -18.60
CA THR A 119 -36.07 -9.57 -17.78
C THR A 119 -35.58 -9.57 -16.33
N GLY A 120 -35.12 -8.41 -15.83
CA GLY A 120 -34.77 -8.18 -14.42
C GLY A 120 -34.87 -6.70 -14.04
N THR A 121 -35.26 -6.43 -12.79
CA THR A 121 -35.53 -5.07 -12.23
C THR A 121 -34.28 -4.20 -12.08
N PRO A 122 -34.43 -2.86 -11.98
CA PRO A 122 -33.28 -1.95 -11.87
C PRO A 122 -32.67 -2.00 -10.46
N ASP A 123 -31.42 -2.44 -10.37
CA ASP A 123 -30.59 -2.26 -9.18
C ASP A 123 -29.85 -0.91 -9.28
N SER A 124 -30.08 -0.03 -8.31
CA SER A 124 -29.52 1.33 -8.29
C SER A 124 -28.19 1.39 -7.54
N GLY A 125 -27.20 0.63 -8.03
CA GLY A 125 -25.82 0.70 -7.57
C GLY A 125 -25.06 1.84 -8.24
N THR A 126 -24.54 2.80 -7.46
CA THR A 126 -23.52 3.74 -7.93
C THR A 126 -22.20 3.00 -8.13
N GLY A 127 -22.07 2.29 -9.25
CA GLY A 127 -20.78 1.81 -9.72
C GLY A 127 -19.88 3.01 -10.00
N THR A 128 -18.78 3.13 -9.25
CA THR A 128 -17.59 3.79 -9.78
C THR A 128 -17.31 3.20 -11.17
N PRO A 129 -16.91 4.00 -12.18
CA PRO A 129 -16.53 3.46 -13.46
C PRO A 129 -15.54 2.32 -13.24
N ASP A 130 -15.84 1.19 -13.88
CA ASP A 130 -14.99 0.03 -13.91
C ASP A 130 -13.55 0.49 -14.18
N ALA A 131 -12.58 -0.07 -13.46
CA ALA A 131 -11.19 0.06 -13.83
C ALA A 131 -10.99 -0.78 -15.10
N GLY A 132 -11.45 -0.23 -16.23
CA GLY A 132 -11.28 -0.80 -17.55
C GLY A 132 -9.81 -1.17 -17.72
N PRO A 133 -9.52 -2.32 -18.37
CA PRO A 133 -8.19 -2.90 -18.35
C PRO A 133 -7.15 -1.85 -18.75
N PRO A 134 -6.12 -1.61 -17.94
CA PRO A 134 -5.03 -0.71 -18.33
C PRO A 134 -4.42 -1.20 -19.64
N PRO A 135 -3.87 -0.30 -20.46
CA PRO A 135 -3.60 -0.57 -21.87
C PRO A 135 -2.66 -1.77 -22.07
N ASN A 136 -3.21 -2.88 -22.54
CA ASN A 136 -2.55 -3.98 -23.26
C ASN A 136 -1.17 -4.42 -22.74
N GLY A 137 -1.01 -4.58 -21.43
CA GLY A 137 0.04 -5.44 -20.88
C GLY A 137 -0.38 -6.90 -21.05
N ASP A 138 0.18 -7.62 -22.03
CA ASP A 138 -0.02 -9.07 -22.14
C ASP A 138 0.69 -9.76 -20.97
N ALA A 139 -0.10 -10.26 -20.01
CA ALA A 139 0.41 -11.05 -18.89
C ALA A 139 0.86 -12.47 -19.33
N GLY A 140 0.67 -12.83 -20.61
CA GLY A 140 1.04 -14.10 -21.20
C GLY A 140 0.31 -15.26 -20.53
N PRO A 141 1.01 -16.35 -20.14
CA PRO A 141 0.37 -17.52 -19.54
C PRO A 141 -0.01 -17.35 -18.06
N VAL A 142 0.02 -16.13 -17.51
CA VAL A 142 -0.32 -15.84 -16.12
C VAL A 142 -1.83 -15.82 -15.92
N VAL A 143 -2.33 -16.64 -14.99
CA VAL A 143 -3.74 -16.60 -14.57
C VAL A 143 -3.92 -15.50 -13.51
N PRO A 144 -4.84 -14.52 -13.68
CA PRO A 144 -5.06 -13.45 -12.70
C PRO A 144 -5.52 -13.97 -11.33
N LEU A 145 -5.00 -13.39 -10.24
CA LEU A 145 -5.40 -13.77 -8.88
C LEU A 145 -6.88 -13.45 -8.58
N PHE A 146 -7.37 -12.33 -9.12
CA PHE A 146 -8.71 -11.81 -8.86
C PHE A 146 -9.47 -11.56 -10.16
N THR A 147 -10.72 -12.01 -10.24
CA THR A 147 -11.58 -11.93 -11.43
C THR A 147 -13.03 -11.69 -11.03
N SER A 148 -13.93 -11.46 -11.99
CA SER A 148 -15.37 -11.36 -11.72
C SER A 148 -16.00 -12.62 -11.08
N ALA A 149 -15.30 -13.76 -11.09
CA ALA A 149 -15.70 -14.98 -10.39
C ALA A 149 -15.15 -15.09 -8.95
N THR A 150 -14.35 -14.13 -8.47
CA THR A 150 -13.86 -14.12 -7.10
C THR A 150 -15.01 -13.86 -6.11
N ALA A 151 -15.15 -14.70 -5.10
CA ALA A 151 -16.06 -14.45 -3.98
C ALA A 151 -15.58 -13.24 -3.17
N LEU A 152 -16.41 -12.21 -3.06
CA LEU A 152 -16.07 -10.94 -2.42
C LEU A 152 -16.64 -10.89 -0.99
N GLU A 153 -15.88 -10.30 -0.07
CA GLU A 153 -16.35 -9.99 1.28
C GLU A 153 -17.39 -8.84 1.26
N PRO A 154 -18.29 -8.79 2.26
CA PRO A 154 -19.29 -7.72 2.37
C PRO A 154 -18.68 -6.33 2.31
N ALA A 155 -19.35 -5.38 1.65
CA ALA A 155 -18.86 -4.02 1.55
C ALA A 155 -18.90 -3.30 2.92
N THR A 156 -17.83 -2.57 3.24
CA THR A 156 -17.76 -1.67 4.40
C THR A 156 -18.50 -0.36 4.18
N VAL A 157 -18.86 -0.02 2.94
CA VAL A 157 -19.69 1.15 2.61
C VAL A 157 -20.85 0.71 1.74
N GLU A 158 -22.06 1.12 2.11
CA GLU A 158 -23.32 0.77 1.45
C GLU A 158 -24.12 2.06 1.21
N ASN A 159 -24.60 2.25 -0.02
CA ASN A 159 -25.27 3.48 -0.45
C ASN A 159 -26.77 3.19 -0.68
N THR A 160 -27.61 3.44 0.31
CA THR A 160 -29.04 3.10 0.25
C THR A 160 -29.89 4.29 -0.21
N SER A 161 -31.21 4.11 -0.31
CA SER A 161 -32.15 5.19 -0.59
C SER A 161 -32.29 6.19 0.56
N THR A 162 -32.00 5.79 1.80
CA THR A 162 -32.26 6.57 3.03
C THR A 162 -31.01 6.96 3.81
N ALA A 163 -29.88 6.26 3.64
CA ALA A 163 -28.62 6.59 4.28
C ALA A 163 -27.40 6.17 3.44
N ILE A 164 -26.22 6.73 3.77
CA ILE A 164 -24.94 6.07 3.52
C ILE A 164 -24.57 5.32 4.79
N ILE A 165 -24.32 4.01 4.69
CA ILE A 165 -23.93 3.18 5.83
C ILE A 165 -22.44 2.87 5.74
N THR A 166 -21.72 3.05 6.82
CA THR A 166 -20.28 2.78 6.95
C THR A 166 -20.03 1.83 8.10
N ARG A 167 -19.31 0.73 7.86
CA ARG A 167 -18.98 -0.30 8.84
C ARG A 167 -17.47 -0.43 8.96
N VAL A 168 -16.94 -0.38 10.17
CA VAL A 168 -15.49 -0.48 10.44
C VAL A 168 -15.23 -1.25 11.73
N GLY A 169 -14.33 -2.23 11.65
CA GLY A 169 -13.88 -3.05 12.77
C GLY A 169 -12.71 -2.41 13.53
N ASP A 170 -12.65 -2.66 14.83
CA ASP A 170 -11.63 -2.10 15.72
C ASP A 170 -11.27 -3.04 16.89
N ARG A 171 -10.20 -2.69 17.60
CA ARG A 171 -9.73 -3.30 18.84
C ARG A 171 -9.73 -2.30 19.99
N VAL A 172 -9.66 -2.81 21.21
CA VAL A 172 -9.37 -1.95 22.36
C VAL A 172 -7.94 -1.37 22.33
N ARG A 173 -7.82 -0.18 22.91
CA ARG A 173 -6.59 0.62 23.10
C ARG A 173 -6.33 0.86 24.59
N ASP A 174 -5.07 1.10 24.92
CA ASP A 174 -4.64 1.23 26.32
C ASP A 174 -4.79 2.66 26.87
N ARG A 175 -4.65 3.66 25.98
CA ARG A 175 -4.83 5.12 26.18
C ARG A 175 -5.53 5.79 24.99
N HIS A 176 -5.81 7.09 25.09
CA HIS A 176 -6.31 7.86 23.95
C HIS A 176 -5.21 8.14 22.92
N MET A 177 -5.59 8.23 21.65
CA MET A 177 -4.71 8.44 20.48
C MET A 177 -3.72 9.61 20.61
N ARG A 178 -4.11 10.67 21.32
CA ARG A 178 -3.37 11.94 21.40
C ARG A 178 -2.61 12.14 22.72
N GLU A 179 -2.60 11.13 23.59
CA GLU A 179 -1.85 11.11 24.86
C GLU A 179 -0.39 10.68 24.64
N ASP A 180 0.37 11.46 23.88
CA ASP A 180 1.77 11.18 23.53
C ASP A 180 2.69 11.05 24.76
N MET A 181 2.41 11.78 25.84
CA MET A 181 3.12 11.67 27.12
C MET A 181 3.05 10.28 27.79
N TYR A 182 2.16 9.39 27.36
CA TYR A 182 2.08 8.02 27.88
C TYR A 182 2.67 6.96 26.95
N GLN A 183 2.85 7.26 25.64
CA GLN A 183 3.35 6.33 24.63
C GLN A 183 2.69 4.93 24.70
N ALA A 184 1.35 4.91 24.80
CA ALA A 184 0.57 3.73 25.17
C ALA A 184 -0.70 3.55 24.30
N TYR A 185 -0.64 3.82 23.00
CA TYR A 185 -1.78 3.72 22.09
C TYR A 185 -1.55 2.74 20.93
N ASP A 186 -0.39 2.78 20.28
CA ASP A 186 -0.08 1.93 19.12
C ASP A 186 0.30 0.50 19.55
N HIS A 187 0.82 0.28 20.76
CA HIS A 187 1.09 -1.09 21.24
C HIS A 187 -0.16 -2.00 21.36
N TYR A 188 0.07 -3.28 21.66
CA TYR A 188 -0.97 -4.28 21.94
C TYR A 188 -1.02 -4.68 23.41
N LEU A 189 -2.20 -4.56 23.99
CA LEU A 189 -2.55 -4.99 25.34
C LEU A 189 -2.41 -6.50 25.52
N LYS A 190 -2.08 -6.98 26.73
CA LYS A 190 -2.25 -8.42 27.02
C LYS A 190 -3.68 -8.88 26.79
N LEU A 191 -3.85 -10.12 26.32
CA LEU A 191 -5.16 -10.73 25.99
C LEU A 191 -5.95 -9.98 24.90
N TYR A 192 -5.30 -9.15 24.07
CA TYR A 192 -5.94 -8.36 22.99
C TYR A 192 -6.81 -9.16 22.01
N PHE A 193 -6.54 -10.46 21.87
CA PHE A 193 -7.29 -11.41 21.05
C PHE A 193 -8.52 -12.00 21.75
N GLU A 194 -8.75 -11.76 23.04
CA GLU A 194 -9.89 -12.28 23.79
C GLU A 194 -10.85 -11.15 24.17
N LYS A 195 -12.11 -11.24 23.70
CA LYS A 195 -13.22 -10.34 24.11
C LYS A 195 -12.96 -8.84 23.89
N ARG A 196 -12.06 -8.50 22.96
CA ARG A 196 -11.42 -7.18 22.85
C ARG A 196 -11.47 -6.53 21.47
N THR A 197 -12.32 -7.06 20.60
CA THR A 197 -12.67 -6.46 19.32
C THR A 197 -14.14 -6.03 19.31
N HIS A 198 -14.44 -5.07 18.45
CA HIS A 198 -15.78 -4.54 18.23
C HIS A 198 -15.85 -3.96 16.82
N TRP A 199 -17.02 -3.50 16.41
CA TRP A 199 -17.15 -2.70 15.19
C TRP A 199 -18.27 -1.68 15.35
N ILE A 200 -18.16 -0.59 14.59
CA ILE A 200 -19.21 0.42 14.51
C ILE A 200 -19.87 0.41 13.14
N GLU A 201 -21.14 0.80 13.13
CA GLU A 201 -21.95 1.05 11.93
C GLU A 201 -22.51 2.48 12.02
N ILE A 202 -21.98 3.36 11.18
CA ILE A 202 -22.40 4.76 11.04
C ILE A 202 -23.47 4.78 9.94
N VAL A 203 -24.70 5.10 10.31
CA VAL A 203 -25.85 5.27 9.41
C VAL A 203 -26.07 6.77 9.24
N ASP A 204 -25.66 7.31 8.09
CA ASP A 204 -25.70 8.73 7.76
C ASP A 204 -26.91 9.04 6.86
N GLU A 205 -28.00 9.47 7.48
CA GLU A 205 -29.21 9.91 6.77
C GLU A 205 -29.06 11.34 6.22
N VAL A 206 -28.12 12.13 6.76
CA VAL A 206 -27.81 13.51 6.33
C VAL A 206 -27.34 13.51 4.87
N ALA A 207 -26.59 12.48 4.47
CA ALA A 207 -26.21 12.18 3.10
C ALA A 207 -27.40 12.08 2.12
N LYS A 208 -28.62 11.83 2.62
CA LYS A 208 -29.85 11.60 1.86
C LYS A 208 -30.98 12.59 2.19
N GLY A 209 -30.64 13.71 2.83
CA GLY A 209 -31.59 14.77 3.19
C GLY A 209 -32.30 14.56 4.53
N GLY A 210 -31.92 13.54 5.30
CA GLY A 210 -32.23 13.43 6.72
C GLY A 210 -31.42 14.43 7.56
N SER A 211 -31.50 14.31 8.88
CA SER A 211 -30.88 15.25 9.83
C SER A 211 -30.11 14.58 10.97
N VAL A 212 -29.92 13.25 10.90
CA VAL A 212 -29.35 12.42 11.95
C VAL A 212 -28.26 11.53 11.38
N ILE A 213 -27.19 11.36 12.15
CA ILE A 213 -26.27 10.23 12.01
C ILE A 213 -26.48 9.33 13.22
N THR A 214 -26.80 8.06 12.98
CA THR A 214 -26.87 7.04 14.03
C THR A 214 -25.59 6.23 14.03
N VAL A 215 -25.00 6.01 15.19
CA VAL A 215 -23.84 5.12 15.37
C VAL A 215 -24.31 3.91 16.17
N ASN A 216 -24.28 2.72 15.56
CA ASN A 216 -24.44 1.47 16.27
C ASN A 216 -23.06 0.92 16.64
N LEU A 217 -22.86 0.52 17.88
CA LEU A 217 -21.71 -0.24 18.36
C LEU A 217 -22.11 -1.71 18.50
N TYR A 218 -21.33 -2.61 17.91
CA TYR A 218 -21.49 -4.05 18.02
C TYR A 218 -20.23 -4.66 18.63
N THR A 219 -20.38 -5.63 19.53
CA THR A 219 -19.27 -6.16 20.32
C THR A 219 -19.24 -7.70 20.30
N ILE A 220 -18.05 -8.31 20.40
CA ILE A 220 -17.93 -9.76 20.61
C ILE A 220 -18.11 -10.18 22.08
N TYR A 221 -18.22 -9.21 22.98
CA TYR A 221 -18.38 -9.41 24.41
C TYR A 221 -19.17 -8.24 25.02
N PRO A 222 -20.05 -8.45 26.01
CA PRO A 222 -20.89 -7.38 26.52
C PRO A 222 -20.11 -6.25 27.20
N TYR A 223 -20.55 -5.02 26.96
CA TYR A 223 -20.02 -3.80 27.57
C TYR A 223 -20.98 -3.24 28.63
N ASP A 224 -20.44 -2.59 29.64
CA ASP A 224 -21.16 -1.90 30.70
C ASP A 224 -21.05 -0.38 30.51
N SER A 225 -22.10 0.24 29.97
CA SER A 225 -22.19 1.69 29.78
C SER A 225 -21.09 2.32 28.90
N PRO A 226 -20.87 1.85 27.64
CA PRO A 226 -19.93 2.48 26.71
C PRO A 226 -20.39 3.88 26.27
N ASP A 227 -19.46 4.81 26.09
CA ASP A 227 -19.71 6.19 25.65
C ASP A 227 -19.30 6.45 24.19
N PHE A 228 -20.03 7.37 23.55
CA PHE A 228 -19.80 7.90 22.22
C PHE A 228 -19.25 9.32 22.32
N ARG A 229 -17.99 9.50 21.89
CA ARG A 229 -17.35 10.81 21.74
C ARG A 229 -17.30 11.22 20.28
N ALA A 230 -17.66 12.47 19.98
CA ALA A 230 -17.62 13.03 18.63
C ALA A 230 -17.28 14.53 18.60
N PHE A 231 -16.68 14.96 17.49
CA PHE A 231 -16.16 16.30 17.25
C PHE A 231 -15.07 16.70 18.27
N PHE A 232 -13.82 16.39 17.94
CA PHE A 232 -12.66 16.72 18.78
C PHE A 232 -12.56 18.23 19.08
N ARG A 233 -12.14 18.54 20.32
CA ARG A 233 -12.08 19.89 20.90
C ARG A 233 -10.68 20.26 21.37
N GLY A 234 -10.03 19.39 22.15
CA GLY A 234 -8.61 19.51 22.51
C GLY A 234 -8.20 20.78 23.28
N LEU A 235 -9.08 21.40 24.09
CA LEU A 235 -8.75 22.67 24.79
C LEU A 235 -8.20 22.44 26.20
N ASN A 236 -8.85 21.58 26.98
CA ASN A 236 -8.49 21.30 28.38
C ASN A 236 -7.68 20.02 28.53
N THR A 237 -7.98 19.01 27.71
CA THR A 237 -7.24 17.75 27.62
C THR A 237 -7.10 17.33 26.16
N VAL A 238 -6.08 16.51 25.86
CA VAL A 238 -5.83 15.99 24.51
C VAL A 238 -6.86 14.95 24.03
N ALA A 239 -7.87 14.64 24.86
CA ALA A 239 -8.97 13.71 24.56
C ALA A 239 -10.36 14.35 24.82
N GLU A 240 -10.43 15.69 24.77
CA GLU A 240 -11.69 16.43 24.92
C GLU A 240 -12.47 16.49 23.60
N TYR A 241 -13.79 16.25 23.67
CA TYR A 241 -14.72 16.29 22.54
C TYR A 241 -15.92 17.21 22.87
N PHE A 242 -16.57 17.78 21.84
CA PHE A 242 -17.78 18.60 22.02
C PHE A 242 -19.04 17.77 22.26
N HIS A 243 -19.11 16.55 21.71
CA HIS A 243 -20.15 15.58 22.00
C HIS A 243 -19.55 14.43 22.81
N ASN A 244 -20.17 14.11 23.93
CA ASN A 244 -19.85 12.98 24.79
C ASN A 244 -21.16 12.48 25.41
N ALA A 245 -21.64 11.32 24.98
CA ALA A 245 -22.93 10.77 25.38
C ALA A 245 -22.89 9.25 25.48
N ASP A 246 -23.57 8.69 26.47
CA ASP A 246 -23.66 7.23 26.64
C ASP A 246 -24.38 6.58 25.43
N PHE A 247 -23.93 5.40 25.02
CA PHE A 247 -24.71 4.57 24.13
C PHE A 247 -25.90 3.93 24.86
N VAL A 248 -27.07 3.96 24.24
CA VAL A 248 -28.24 3.22 24.70
C VAL A 248 -28.07 1.74 24.35
N LYS A 249 -28.12 0.87 25.36
CA LYS A 249 -28.06 -0.59 25.17
C LYS A 249 -29.32 -1.10 24.45
N VAL A 250 -29.14 -1.77 23.31
CA VAL A 250 -30.23 -2.44 22.55
C VAL A 250 -30.31 -3.90 22.98
N ASN A 251 -29.18 -4.57 23.12
CA ASN A 251 -29.01 -5.88 23.74
C ASN A 251 -27.54 -6.05 24.22
N ASP A 252 -27.17 -7.22 24.72
CA ASP A 252 -25.82 -7.48 25.27
C ASP A 252 -24.66 -7.31 24.26
N TYR A 253 -24.94 -7.29 22.95
CA TYR A 253 -23.94 -7.20 21.88
C TYR A 253 -24.21 -6.06 20.89
N LYS A 254 -25.20 -5.21 21.16
CA LYS A 254 -25.55 -4.04 20.35
C LYS A 254 -25.95 -2.85 21.21
N TYR A 255 -25.35 -1.71 20.93
CA TYR A 255 -25.61 -0.41 21.55
C TYR A 255 -25.81 0.64 20.46
N THR A 256 -26.56 1.71 20.72
CA THR A 256 -26.86 2.76 19.73
C THR A 256 -26.78 4.16 20.33
N SER A 257 -26.23 5.11 19.58
CA SER A 257 -26.25 6.54 19.89
C SER A 257 -26.49 7.32 18.59
N SER A 258 -26.82 8.61 18.69
CA SER A 258 -27.07 9.43 17.51
C SER A 258 -26.69 10.89 17.72
N VAL A 259 -26.34 11.56 16.61
CA VAL A 259 -26.00 12.98 16.61
C VAL A 259 -26.67 13.70 15.44
N ASN A 260 -27.26 14.85 15.74
CA ASN A 260 -27.96 15.73 14.80
C ASN A 260 -27.45 17.18 14.84
N PHE A 261 -26.53 17.48 15.75
CA PHE A 261 -26.01 18.82 16.00
C PHE A 261 -24.48 18.79 16.08
N ASN A 262 -23.84 19.60 15.26
CA ASN A 262 -22.40 19.81 15.27
C ASN A 262 -22.06 20.89 16.31
N ALA A 263 -21.85 20.45 17.55
CA ALA A 263 -21.61 21.33 18.70
C ALA A 263 -20.32 22.17 18.59
N LYS A 264 -19.34 21.74 17.79
CA LYS A 264 -18.14 22.52 17.45
C LYS A 264 -18.47 23.75 16.59
N GLU A 265 -19.45 23.62 15.70
CA GLU A 265 -19.84 24.64 14.72
C GLU A 265 -21.09 25.43 15.18
N GLY A 266 -21.72 25.06 16.29
CA GLY A 266 -22.89 25.73 16.85
C GLY A 266 -24.17 25.59 16.01
N ARG A 267 -24.30 24.54 15.20
CA ARG A 267 -25.40 24.35 14.23
C ARG A 267 -25.78 22.88 14.03
N ALA A 268 -26.90 22.65 13.35
CA ALA A 268 -27.27 21.32 12.86
C ALA A 268 -26.15 20.70 12.01
N ILE A 269 -26.07 19.36 12.04
CA ILE A 269 -25.13 18.59 11.24
C ILE A 269 -25.47 18.69 9.74
N ARG A 270 -24.46 18.67 8.87
CA ARG A 270 -24.63 18.71 7.41
C ARG A 270 -23.53 17.94 6.68
N VAL A 271 -23.76 17.63 5.40
CA VAL A 271 -22.75 17.09 4.49
C VAL A 271 -21.49 17.96 4.48
N GLY A 272 -20.32 17.31 4.56
CA GLY A 272 -19.01 17.93 4.67
C GLY A 272 -18.52 18.20 6.11
N ASP A 273 -19.34 17.94 7.12
CA ASP A 273 -18.88 18.06 8.51
C ASP A 273 -17.83 17.00 8.86
N ARG A 274 -16.80 17.42 9.61
CA ARG A 274 -15.67 16.58 10.05
C ARG A 274 -15.98 16.01 11.43
N MET A 275 -16.34 14.74 11.49
CA MET A 275 -16.69 14.03 12.72
C MET A 275 -15.57 13.06 13.10
N GLU A 276 -14.56 13.56 13.82
CA GLU A 276 -13.67 12.68 14.59
C GLU A 276 -14.49 12.04 15.70
N LEU A 277 -14.38 10.72 15.82
CA LEU A 277 -15.14 9.89 16.76
C LEU A 277 -14.22 8.93 17.51
N GLU A 278 -14.61 8.61 18.74
CA GLU A 278 -13.96 7.63 19.60
C GLU A 278 -15.02 6.96 20.49
N ILE A 279 -14.86 5.67 20.73
CA ILE A 279 -15.70 4.86 21.61
C ILE A 279 -14.98 4.62 22.93
N GLY A 280 -15.61 4.88 24.08
CA GLY A 280 -15.11 4.36 25.35
C GLY A 280 -15.62 2.96 25.61
N VAL A 281 -14.74 2.11 26.12
CA VAL A 281 -14.96 0.68 26.20
C VAL A 281 -14.88 0.24 27.66
N PHE A 282 -15.93 -0.39 28.15
CA PHE A 282 -16.01 -0.88 29.52
C PHE A 282 -16.56 -2.31 29.46
N LEU A 283 -15.73 -3.32 29.74
CA LEU A 283 -16.10 -4.73 29.57
C LEU A 283 -16.94 -5.21 30.77
N GLN A 284 -18.08 -5.85 30.52
CA GLN A 284 -18.95 -6.33 31.59
C GLN A 284 -18.26 -7.41 32.43
N ALA A 285 -18.28 -7.27 33.76
CA ALA A 285 -17.64 -8.22 34.66
C ALA A 285 -18.37 -9.58 34.70
N PRO A 286 -17.66 -10.71 34.95
CA PRO A 286 -16.22 -10.82 35.17
C PRO A 286 -15.42 -10.90 33.86
N VAL A 287 -14.33 -10.15 33.79
CA VAL A 287 -13.37 -10.19 32.68
C VAL A 287 -11.95 -10.37 33.20
N GLU A 288 -11.15 -11.18 32.53
CA GLU A 288 -9.72 -11.28 32.80
C GLU A 288 -9.00 -10.07 32.20
N GLY A 289 -8.16 -9.38 32.97
CA GLY A 289 -7.51 -8.12 32.58
C GLY A 289 -8.04 -6.95 33.38
N ARG A 290 -8.54 -5.90 32.71
CA ARG A 290 -9.13 -4.70 33.33
C ARG A 290 -10.53 -4.42 32.79
N PHE A 291 -11.27 -3.56 33.48
CA PHE A 291 -12.63 -3.17 33.13
C PHE A 291 -12.67 -2.16 31.96
N ASN A 292 -11.94 -1.06 32.07
CA ASN A 292 -12.00 0.07 31.14
C ASN A 292 -10.89 0.05 30.08
N TYR A 293 -11.20 0.54 28.88
CA TYR A 293 -10.34 0.64 27.71
C TYR A 293 -10.77 1.80 26.81
N TYR A 294 -9.94 2.11 25.83
CA TYR A 294 -10.19 3.09 24.78
C TYR A 294 -10.34 2.38 23.43
N SER A 295 -10.57 3.14 22.35
CA SER A 295 -10.67 2.63 20.97
C SER A 295 -9.80 3.47 20.03
N THR A 296 -9.74 3.08 18.76
CA THR A 296 -9.05 3.84 17.72
C THR A 296 -9.81 5.13 17.41
N GLY A 297 -9.10 6.27 17.39
CA GLY A 297 -9.68 7.53 16.89
C GLY A 297 -9.90 7.46 15.38
N MET A 298 -11.11 7.75 14.92
CA MET A 298 -11.51 7.64 13.50
C MET A 298 -12.08 8.98 12.99
N LEU A 299 -11.83 9.34 11.74
CA LEU A 299 -12.47 10.50 11.11
C LEU A 299 -13.52 10.03 10.08
N TYR A 300 -14.78 10.40 10.32
CA TYR A 300 -15.86 10.28 9.36
C TYR A 300 -16.19 11.66 8.75
N ILE A 301 -16.47 11.69 7.46
CA ILE A 301 -16.92 12.91 6.76
C ILE A 301 -18.37 12.71 6.33
N VAL A 302 -19.24 13.55 6.86
CA VAL A 302 -20.69 13.46 6.63
C VAL A 302 -21.00 13.56 5.15
N GLY A 303 -21.74 12.59 4.62
CA GLY A 303 -22.09 12.46 3.20
C GLY A 303 -21.07 11.72 2.32
N GLN A 304 -19.91 11.27 2.81
CA GLN A 304 -18.90 10.62 1.96
C GLN A 304 -18.86 9.09 2.05
N GLY A 305 -19.15 8.51 3.22
CA GLY A 305 -19.00 7.07 3.44
C GLY A 305 -17.55 6.61 3.63
N GLY A 306 -17.37 5.61 4.51
CA GLY A 306 -16.07 5.10 4.93
C GLY A 306 -15.34 6.03 5.91
N ILE A 307 -14.39 5.47 6.67
CA ILE A 307 -13.43 6.26 7.46
C ILE A 307 -12.35 6.83 6.52
N VAL A 308 -11.81 8.01 6.84
CA VAL A 308 -10.69 8.62 6.13
C VAL A 308 -9.45 8.74 7.03
N PRO A 309 -8.23 8.54 6.51
CA PRO A 309 -7.01 8.87 7.24
C PRO A 309 -6.89 10.38 7.44
N PHE A 310 -6.35 10.81 8.57
CA PHE A 310 -6.42 12.21 8.99
C PHE A 310 -5.15 12.70 9.71
N GLU A 311 -5.04 14.01 9.81
CA GLU A 311 -3.97 14.75 10.48
C GLU A 311 -4.54 15.85 11.38
N GLY A 312 -3.76 16.27 12.38
CA GLY A 312 -4.13 17.39 13.25
C GLY A 312 -3.50 18.70 12.77
N GLN A 313 -4.32 19.71 12.47
CA GLN A 313 -3.87 21.04 12.04
C GLN A 313 -4.15 22.14 13.07
N GLY A 314 -3.33 23.19 13.05
CA GLY A 314 -3.42 24.32 13.97
C GLY A 314 -2.99 24.00 15.41
N GLY A 315 -3.03 25.01 16.29
CA GLY A 315 -2.55 24.87 17.68
C GLY A 315 -3.31 23.85 18.53
N ILE A 316 -4.60 23.63 18.24
CA ILE A 316 -5.42 22.59 18.88
C ILE A 316 -5.33 21.22 18.21
N ARG A 317 -4.57 21.08 17.10
CA ARG A 317 -4.46 19.86 16.27
C ARG A 317 -5.82 19.30 15.82
N ASP A 318 -6.71 20.17 15.35
CA ASP A 318 -8.04 19.80 14.82
C ASP A 318 -7.94 18.81 13.66
N SER A 319 -8.85 17.85 13.56
CA SER A 319 -8.77 16.76 12.56
C SER A 319 -9.22 17.17 11.17
N PHE A 320 -8.28 17.20 10.24
CA PHE A 320 -8.53 17.33 8.80
C PHE A 320 -8.20 16.00 8.11
N PRO A 321 -8.96 15.61 7.07
CA PRO A 321 -8.52 14.52 6.19
C PRO A 321 -7.10 14.78 5.70
N LEU A 322 -6.26 13.75 5.70
CA LEU A 322 -5.01 13.79 4.96
C LEU A 322 -5.33 14.03 3.47
N PRO A 323 -4.54 14.80 2.73
CA PRO A 323 -4.75 14.92 1.29
C PRO A 323 -4.44 13.58 0.61
N ASP A 324 -5.15 13.25 -0.46
CA ASP A 324 -5.06 11.95 -1.16
C ASP A 324 -3.62 11.56 -1.53
N LYS A 325 -2.76 12.54 -1.84
CA LYS A 325 -1.32 12.31 -2.13
C LYS A 325 -0.53 11.72 -0.95
N ALA A 326 -1.03 11.84 0.28
CA ALA A 326 -0.46 11.24 1.47
C ALA A 326 -1.03 9.84 1.79
N TRP A 327 -2.06 9.39 1.07
CA TRP A 327 -2.69 8.09 1.26
C TRP A 327 -1.84 6.99 0.61
N ALA A 328 -0.83 6.52 1.33
CA ALA A 328 0.11 5.51 0.85
C ALA A 328 -0.56 4.16 0.55
N GLY A 329 -1.54 3.75 1.37
CA GLY A 329 -2.35 2.55 1.19
C GLY A 329 -3.79 2.81 0.72
N GLY A 330 -4.08 3.97 0.12
CA GLY A 330 -5.47 4.40 -0.12
C GLY A 330 -6.22 4.52 1.22
N ARG A 331 -7.43 3.96 1.32
CA ARG A 331 -8.24 3.98 2.55
C ARG A 331 -7.71 3.07 3.68
N THR A 332 -6.75 2.18 3.40
CA THR A 332 -6.08 1.40 4.46
C THR A 332 -5.04 2.23 5.23
N THR A 333 -4.65 3.38 4.68
CA THR A 333 -3.60 4.25 5.23
C THR A 333 -3.88 4.61 6.68
N LEU A 334 -2.89 4.52 7.55
CA LEU A 334 -2.94 4.94 8.94
C LEU A 334 -2.91 6.47 9.06
N HIS A 335 -3.84 7.05 9.84
CA HIS A 335 -3.79 8.46 10.25
C HIS A 335 -2.44 8.81 10.93
N THR A 336 -2.07 10.10 10.92
CA THR A 336 -0.80 10.60 11.46
C THR A 336 -0.53 10.08 12.88
N PRO A 337 0.68 9.59 13.23
CA PRO A 337 0.95 9.00 14.54
C PRO A 337 0.92 10.05 15.65
N PHE A 338 -0.23 10.21 16.31
CA PHE A 338 -0.44 11.24 17.33
C PHE A 338 0.25 10.93 18.66
N SER A 339 0.39 9.65 19.04
CA SER A 339 0.98 9.20 20.31
C SER A 339 2.51 9.09 20.31
N ASN A 340 3.16 9.32 19.16
CA ASN A 340 4.61 9.28 19.00
C ASN A 340 5.27 7.95 19.47
N GLU A 341 4.69 6.82 19.05
CA GLU A 341 5.22 5.46 19.21
C GLU A 341 5.76 4.93 17.85
N PRO A 342 6.94 5.37 17.39
CA PRO A 342 7.46 5.01 16.06
C PRO A 342 7.81 3.52 15.95
N ASP A 343 8.05 2.83 17.05
CA ASP A 343 8.40 1.41 17.11
C ASP A 343 7.19 0.48 16.87
N ASN A 344 6.01 0.86 17.35
CA ASN A 344 4.76 0.10 17.19
C ASN A 344 4.00 0.42 15.88
N ARG A 345 4.53 1.32 15.05
CA ARG A 345 3.80 1.91 13.92
C ARG A 345 3.39 0.91 12.83
N PHE A 346 4.13 -0.18 12.65
CA PHE A 346 3.83 -1.22 11.65
C PHE A 346 2.92 -2.35 12.18
N LEU A 347 2.42 -2.24 13.41
CA LEU A 347 1.52 -3.23 14.04
C LEU A 347 0.02 -2.92 13.85
N GLN A 348 -0.32 -1.80 13.22
CA GLN A 348 -1.69 -1.27 13.22
C GLN A 348 -2.58 -1.93 12.17
N MET A 349 -3.87 -2.04 12.49
CA MET A 349 -4.92 -2.43 11.55
C MET A 349 -5.08 -1.38 10.44
N ALA A 350 -5.48 -1.80 9.23
CA ALA A 350 -5.94 -0.92 8.17
C ALA A 350 -7.06 0.03 8.67
N THR A 351 -7.02 1.32 8.31
CA THR A 351 -8.00 2.31 8.82
C THR A 351 -9.45 2.06 8.35
N ASN A 352 -9.64 1.29 7.28
CA ASN A 352 -10.92 0.87 6.74
C ASN A 352 -11.27 -0.62 7.03
N LEU A 353 -10.65 -1.24 8.05
CA LEU A 353 -10.82 -2.66 8.40
C LEU A 353 -12.29 -3.07 8.45
N ALA A 354 -12.65 -4.18 7.80
CA ALA A 354 -14.00 -4.69 7.82
C ALA A 354 -14.33 -5.37 9.17
N PRO A 355 -15.60 -5.32 9.63
CA PRO A 355 -16.05 -6.03 10.84
C PRO A 355 -15.69 -7.52 10.85
N VAL A 356 -15.80 -8.18 9.70
CA VAL A 356 -15.47 -9.62 9.53
C VAL A 356 -13.99 -9.92 9.79
N ASN A 357 -13.12 -8.91 9.72
CA ASN A 357 -11.67 -9.03 9.81
C ASN A 357 -11.08 -8.60 11.17
N ALA A 358 -11.83 -7.88 12.01
CA ALA A 358 -11.34 -7.39 13.30
C ALA A 358 -10.83 -8.52 14.23
N GLN A 359 -11.65 -9.55 14.44
CA GLN A 359 -11.28 -10.69 15.31
C GLN A 359 -10.25 -11.63 14.66
N PRO A 360 -10.38 -12.03 13.37
CA PRO A 360 -9.33 -12.82 12.70
C PRO A 360 -7.96 -12.14 12.67
N PHE A 361 -7.90 -10.81 12.55
CA PHE A 361 -6.65 -10.05 12.58
C PHE A 361 -5.90 -10.21 13.92
N VAL A 362 -6.58 -10.03 15.06
CA VAL A 362 -5.94 -10.14 16.38
C VAL A 362 -5.56 -11.59 16.71
N GLU A 363 -6.35 -12.56 16.28
CA GLU A 363 -6.01 -13.98 16.41
C GLU A 363 -4.84 -14.39 15.50
N GLY A 364 -4.74 -13.79 14.31
CA GLY A 364 -3.61 -13.95 13.40
C GLY A 364 -2.32 -13.36 13.97
N ARG A 365 -2.41 -12.20 14.63
CA ARG A 365 -1.29 -11.63 15.38
C ARG A 365 -0.86 -12.54 16.53
N ARG A 366 -1.80 -13.14 17.29
CA ARG A 366 -1.48 -14.11 18.35
C ARG A 366 -0.61 -15.24 17.81
N LEU A 367 -1.01 -15.82 16.67
CA LEU A 367 -0.23 -16.87 16.00
C LEU A 367 1.14 -16.38 15.52
N HIS A 368 1.22 -15.20 14.90
CA HIS A 368 2.49 -14.59 14.46
C HIS A 368 3.50 -14.35 15.61
N HIS A 369 2.98 -14.07 16.81
CA HIS A 369 3.76 -13.87 18.04
C HIS A 369 3.95 -15.15 18.87
N THR A 370 3.39 -16.28 18.47
CA THR A 370 3.51 -17.56 19.20
C THR A 370 4.83 -18.24 18.87
N ASN A 371 5.55 -18.65 19.91
CA ASN A 371 6.71 -19.53 19.85
C ASN A 371 6.24 -20.97 19.64
N PHE A 372 6.48 -21.55 18.45
CA PHE A 372 6.02 -22.89 18.09
C PHE A 372 6.79 -24.02 18.81
N ARG A 373 7.81 -23.69 19.63
CA ARG A 373 8.50 -24.66 20.49
C ARG A 373 7.68 -25.00 21.73
N ASP A 374 7.14 -23.98 22.40
CA ASP A 374 6.58 -24.11 23.76
C ASP A 374 5.21 -23.42 23.93
N GLY A 375 4.71 -22.75 22.89
CA GLY A 375 3.44 -22.02 22.90
C GLY A 375 3.50 -20.64 23.58
N THR A 376 4.66 -20.19 24.07
CA THR A 376 4.78 -18.86 24.70
C THR A 376 4.52 -17.73 23.69
N HIS A 377 3.98 -16.61 24.17
CA HIS A 377 3.81 -15.40 23.35
C HIS A 377 5.06 -14.52 23.50
N SER A 378 5.48 -13.83 22.44
CA SER A 378 6.65 -12.93 22.48
C SER A 378 6.48 -11.65 23.32
N GLU A 379 5.32 -11.48 23.96
CA GLU A 379 4.96 -10.29 24.75
C GLU A 379 4.50 -10.78 26.13
N PRO A 380 4.90 -10.09 27.23
CA PRO A 380 4.65 -10.55 28.59
C PRO A 380 3.16 -10.67 28.91
N ASP A 381 2.85 -11.41 29.98
CA ASP A 381 1.52 -11.61 30.55
C ASP A 381 0.43 -12.16 29.60
N ASN A 382 0.80 -12.68 28.42
CA ASN A 382 -0.11 -13.38 27.52
C ASN A 382 -0.09 -14.90 27.80
N PRO A 383 -1.23 -15.59 27.77
CA PRO A 383 -1.33 -17.02 28.07
C PRO A 383 -0.63 -17.88 27.01
N ILE A 384 0.03 -18.94 27.48
CA ILE A 384 0.65 -19.97 26.63
C ILE A 384 -0.42 -20.57 25.71
N PHE A 385 -0.17 -20.54 24.41
CA PHE A 385 -1.02 -21.14 23.40
C PHE A 385 -0.63 -22.61 23.20
N THR A 386 -0.94 -23.46 24.18
CA THR A 386 -0.48 -24.87 24.25
C THR A 386 -0.79 -25.69 23.00
N ALA A 387 -1.84 -25.35 22.25
CA ALA A 387 -2.19 -25.96 20.98
C ALA A 387 -1.12 -25.81 19.87
N HIS A 388 -0.14 -24.91 20.05
CA HIS A 388 0.99 -24.70 19.13
C HIS A 388 2.36 -24.96 19.76
N ALA A 389 2.42 -25.53 20.96
CA ALA A 389 3.66 -26.04 21.52
C ALA A 389 4.12 -27.30 20.76
N ASN A 390 5.45 -27.51 20.68
CA ASN A 390 6.10 -28.67 20.05
C ASN A 390 5.78 -28.88 18.55
N LYS A 391 5.55 -27.80 17.80
CA LYS A 391 5.22 -27.84 16.35
C LYS A 391 6.39 -27.46 15.42
N LEU A 392 7.53 -27.02 15.95
CA LEU A 392 8.73 -26.76 15.13
C LEU A 392 9.27 -28.05 14.50
N GLY A 393 9.82 -27.93 13.30
CA GLY A 393 10.62 -28.99 12.68
C GLY A 393 11.92 -29.25 13.45
N ASN A 394 12.56 -30.38 13.17
CA ASN A 394 13.80 -30.81 13.86
C ASN A 394 14.91 -29.76 13.78
N ASN A 395 15.08 -29.17 12.61
CA ASN A 395 15.91 -27.99 12.34
C ASN A 395 14.98 -26.81 11.99
N TYR A 396 15.44 -25.59 12.26
CA TYR A 396 14.71 -24.35 11.98
C TYR A 396 15.64 -23.13 11.92
N VAL A 397 15.14 -22.01 11.40
CA VAL A 397 15.80 -20.70 11.45
C VAL A 397 15.44 -19.98 12.75
N ASN A 398 14.13 -19.83 13.04
CA ASN A 398 13.66 -19.18 14.25
C ASN A 398 12.36 -19.82 14.79
N VAL A 399 11.95 -19.44 16.01
CA VAL A 399 10.86 -20.12 16.74
C VAL A 399 9.48 -19.48 16.60
N ALA A 400 9.42 -18.23 16.10
CA ALA A 400 8.20 -17.46 15.86
C ALA A 400 8.42 -16.49 14.69
N CYS A 401 7.36 -16.11 13.99
CA CYS A 401 7.46 -15.17 12.86
C CYS A 401 7.99 -13.79 13.31
N ILE A 402 7.50 -13.28 14.44
CA ILE A 402 7.92 -12.02 15.05
C ILE A 402 9.42 -11.99 15.41
N SER A 403 10.03 -13.15 15.66
CA SER A 403 11.44 -13.24 16.05
C SER A 403 12.40 -12.84 14.92
N CYS A 404 11.99 -12.96 13.66
CA CYS A 404 12.68 -12.40 12.51
C CYS A 404 12.05 -11.05 12.07
N HIS A 405 10.72 -10.97 12.05
CA HIS A 405 9.96 -9.77 11.66
C HIS A 405 9.70 -8.82 12.84
N LYS A 406 10.76 -8.43 13.58
CA LYS A 406 10.62 -7.58 14.78
C LYS A 406 9.75 -6.34 14.50
N GLN A 407 8.65 -6.21 15.24
CA GLN A 407 7.62 -5.17 15.06
C GLN A 407 7.08 -5.03 13.62
N ASN A 408 7.00 -6.13 12.86
CA ASN A 408 6.69 -6.18 11.42
C ASN A 408 7.67 -5.37 10.53
N GLY A 409 8.80 -4.92 11.10
CA GLY A 409 9.83 -4.11 10.47
C GLY A 409 10.84 -4.92 9.66
N ARG A 410 11.89 -4.22 9.20
CA ARG A 410 13.02 -4.84 8.48
C ARG A 410 13.99 -5.47 9.49
N GLY A 411 14.58 -6.60 9.12
CA GLY A 411 15.70 -7.17 9.86
C GLY A 411 16.92 -6.26 9.83
N LEU A 412 17.82 -6.41 10.82
CA LEU A 412 19.11 -5.72 10.87
C LEU A 412 20.26 -6.75 10.91
N PRO A 413 21.42 -6.48 10.29
CA PRO A 413 22.64 -7.24 10.51
C PRO A 413 23.00 -7.26 12.01
N PRO A 414 23.57 -8.35 12.54
CA PRO A 414 24.14 -8.34 13.88
C PRO A 414 25.16 -7.21 14.07
N THR A 415 25.15 -6.59 15.24
CA THR A 415 26.06 -5.50 15.60
C THR A 415 27.52 -5.97 15.70
N THR A 416 27.73 -7.25 15.98
CA THR A 416 29.03 -7.92 16.03
C THR A 416 29.19 -8.95 14.91
N THR A 417 30.38 -9.05 14.34
CA THR A 417 30.72 -10.15 13.43
C THR A 417 30.83 -11.48 14.17
N ASN A 418 30.76 -12.59 13.44
CA ASN A 418 30.77 -13.96 13.97
C ASN A 418 29.58 -14.30 14.90
N THR A 419 28.49 -13.57 14.80
CA THR A 419 27.16 -13.90 15.37
C THR A 419 26.28 -14.57 14.31
N THR A 420 25.48 -15.56 14.71
CA THR A 420 24.47 -16.22 13.86
C THR A 420 23.47 -15.21 13.28
N LEU A 421 23.05 -15.41 12.04
CA LEU A 421 22.12 -14.52 11.35
C LEU A 421 20.66 -14.84 11.65
N ASP A 422 20.20 -14.55 12.87
CA ASP A 422 18.85 -14.87 13.35
C ASP A 422 17.69 -14.04 12.72
N ASN A 423 18.02 -12.97 11.99
CA ASN A 423 17.08 -12.09 11.23
C ASN A 423 17.31 -12.18 9.71
N TYR A 424 17.79 -13.33 9.25
CA TYR A 424 18.04 -13.63 7.85
C TYR A 424 17.50 -15.01 7.53
N VAL A 425 17.22 -15.21 6.26
CA VAL A 425 17.03 -16.54 5.69
C VAL A 425 18.07 -16.71 4.59
N VAL A 426 18.88 -17.76 4.67
CA VAL A 426 19.90 -18.06 3.67
C VAL A 426 19.34 -19.15 2.76
N LYS A 427 18.82 -18.75 1.59
CA LYS A 427 18.43 -19.73 0.55
C LYS A 427 19.70 -20.43 0.07
N VAL A 428 19.60 -21.72 -0.19
CA VAL A 428 20.68 -22.60 -0.68
C VAL A 428 20.13 -23.53 -1.77
N GLY A 429 21.03 -24.22 -2.47
CA GLY A 429 20.67 -25.24 -3.45
C GLY A 429 21.85 -25.59 -4.35
N LYS A 430 21.62 -26.50 -5.29
CA LYS A 430 22.57 -26.85 -6.35
C LYS A 430 22.15 -26.19 -7.66
N VAL A 431 23.03 -25.36 -8.21
CA VAL A 431 22.80 -24.66 -9.47
C VAL A 431 23.36 -25.45 -10.64
N ASN A 432 22.53 -25.69 -11.66
CA ASN A 432 22.95 -26.25 -12.95
C ASN A 432 22.30 -25.42 -14.08
N GLY A 433 23.09 -24.54 -14.71
CA GLY A 433 22.55 -23.48 -15.57
C GLY A 433 21.67 -22.53 -14.76
N SER A 434 20.43 -22.31 -15.22
CA SER A 434 19.40 -21.56 -14.49
C SER A 434 18.60 -22.42 -13.49
N THR A 435 18.75 -23.75 -13.52
CA THR A 435 17.97 -24.65 -12.66
C THR A 435 18.59 -24.76 -11.27
N VAL A 436 17.77 -24.55 -10.24
CA VAL A 436 18.13 -24.85 -8.84
C VAL A 436 17.47 -26.15 -8.41
N THR A 437 18.25 -27.10 -7.90
CA THR A 437 17.76 -28.31 -7.25
C THR A 437 18.12 -28.30 -5.76
N VAL A 438 17.41 -29.10 -4.97
CA VAL A 438 17.58 -29.21 -3.51
C VAL A 438 19.04 -29.54 -3.15
N ASP A 439 19.60 -28.90 -2.13
CA ASP A 439 20.88 -29.33 -1.57
C ASP A 439 20.65 -30.59 -0.71
N PRO A 440 21.40 -31.70 -0.91
CA PRO A 440 21.22 -32.91 -0.14
C PRO A 440 21.34 -32.75 1.39
N ALA A 441 22.16 -31.80 1.86
CA ALA A 441 22.44 -31.61 3.27
C ALA A 441 21.63 -30.48 3.94
N LEU A 442 21.10 -29.52 3.16
CA LEU A 442 20.50 -28.28 3.65
C LEU A 442 19.14 -27.92 3.02
N GLY A 443 18.51 -28.81 2.24
CA GLY A 443 17.24 -28.49 1.58
C GLY A 443 17.36 -27.29 0.62
N PHE A 444 16.42 -26.36 0.72
CA PHE A 444 16.46 -25.04 0.08
C PHE A 444 16.76 -23.88 1.06
N ARG A 445 16.81 -24.14 2.38
CA ARG A 445 17.15 -23.17 3.43
C ARG A 445 18.16 -23.74 4.42
N LEU A 446 19.25 -23.01 4.64
CA LEU A 446 20.15 -23.30 5.75
C LEU A 446 19.45 -22.99 7.09
N GLN A 447 19.28 -23.99 7.95
CA GLN A 447 18.60 -23.90 9.24
C GLN A 447 19.60 -23.93 10.42
N PRO A 448 19.98 -22.77 11.00
CA PRO A 448 21.04 -22.66 12.02
C PRO A 448 20.69 -23.18 13.42
N ARG A 449 19.45 -23.64 13.65
CA ARG A 449 18.97 -24.09 14.97
C ARG A 449 18.36 -25.49 14.86
N ALA A 450 18.34 -26.21 15.98
CA ALA A 450 17.71 -27.53 16.10
C ALA A 450 16.97 -27.66 17.43
N VAL A 451 15.88 -28.44 17.45
CA VAL A 451 15.11 -28.76 18.67
C VAL A 451 15.95 -29.62 19.62
N SER A 452 16.79 -30.50 19.08
CA SER A 452 17.76 -31.31 19.81
C SER A 452 18.96 -31.66 18.91
N GLY A 453 20.11 -31.97 19.52
CA GLY A 453 21.32 -32.32 18.78
C GLY A 453 22.05 -31.11 18.19
N THR A 454 22.87 -31.38 17.16
CA THR A 454 23.64 -30.35 16.44
C THR A 454 22.85 -29.87 15.22
N PRO A 455 22.67 -28.56 15.01
CA PRO A 455 22.08 -28.02 13.77
C PRO A 455 22.88 -28.44 12.54
N GLU A 456 22.20 -28.54 11.40
CA GLU A 456 22.81 -28.90 10.11
C GLU A 456 23.98 -27.99 9.70
N ALA A 457 23.89 -26.70 9.99
CA ALA A 457 24.91 -25.69 9.75
C ALA A 457 24.72 -24.48 10.68
N ASP A 458 25.57 -23.47 10.51
CA ASP A 458 25.38 -22.12 11.05
C ASP A 458 25.96 -21.12 10.05
N VAL A 459 25.42 -19.90 10.01
CA VAL A 459 25.83 -18.87 9.06
C VAL A 459 25.94 -17.51 9.76
N ARG A 460 27.04 -16.82 9.48
CA ARG A 460 27.48 -15.61 10.18
C ARG A 460 28.07 -14.62 9.20
N ILE A 461 28.06 -13.33 9.52
CA ILE A 461 28.93 -12.36 8.84
C ILE A 461 30.28 -12.40 9.57
N GLY A 462 31.29 -13.03 8.97
CA GLY A 462 32.62 -13.17 9.57
C GLY A 462 33.43 -11.87 9.51
N SER A 463 33.27 -11.10 8.43
CA SER A 463 33.85 -9.77 8.26
C SER A 463 33.09 -8.94 7.22
N TRP A 464 33.46 -7.66 7.08
CA TRP A 464 32.96 -6.77 6.03
C TRP A 464 34.12 -6.34 5.13
N THR A 465 33.93 -6.39 3.81
CA THR A 465 34.89 -5.83 2.85
C THR A 465 34.40 -4.46 2.40
N THR A 466 35.20 -3.42 2.60
CA THR A 466 35.00 -2.11 1.95
C THR A 466 35.25 -2.27 0.45
N THR A 467 34.27 -1.86 -0.35
CA THR A 467 34.25 -2.05 -1.82
C THR A 467 34.43 -0.74 -2.58
N ALA A 468 33.97 0.38 -2.01
CA ALA A 468 34.22 1.72 -2.51
C ALA A 468 34.20 2.71 -1.34
N SER A 469 34.86 3.85 -1.52
CA SER A 469 34.74 5.01 -0.62
C SER A 469 35.10 6.28 -1.38
N GLY A 470 34.45 7.38 -1.04
CA GLY A 470 34.71 8.66 -1.67
C GLY A 470 33.90 9.78 -1.04
N THR A 471 33.81 10.90 -1.75
CA THR A 471 33.11 12.10 -1.30
C THR A 471 32.19 12.59 -2.43
N LEU A 472 30.91 12.75 -2.13
CA LEU A 472 29.92 13.31 -3.05
C LEU A 472 30.09 14.85 -3.15
N PRO A 473 29.64 15.48 -4.25
CA PRO A 473 29.57 16.94 -4.36
C PRO A 473 28.90 17.57 -3.13
N GLY A 474 29.51 18.60 -2.57
CA GLY A 474 29.12 19.20 -1.29
C GLY A 474 29.79 18.61 -0.04
N GLY A 475 30.68 17.62 -0.17
CA GLY A 475 31.55 17.16 0.92
C GLY A 475 31.06 15.95 1.71
N THR A 476 29.93 15.34 1.33
CA THR A 476 29.39 14.15 2.02
C THR A 476 30.26 12.92 1.71
N ALA A 477 31.02 12.44 2.70
CA ALA A 477 31.79 11.20 2.58
C ALA A 477 30.87 9.95 2.58
N TYR A 478 31.29 8.89 1.88
CA TYR A 478 30.63 7.59 1.88
C TYR A 478 31.64 6.43 1.88
N SER A 479 31.19 5.26 2.35
CA SER A 479 31.95 4.01 2.27
C SER A 479 30.99 2.84 2.06
N LEU A 480 31.10 2.13 0.94
CA LEU A 480 30.27 0.97 0.63
C LEU A 480 30.97 -0.30 1.09
N ARG A 481 30.20 -1.20 1.73
CA ARG A 481 30.69 -2.49 2.25
C ARG A 481 29.85 -3.64 1.72
N LYS A 482 30.44 -4.83 1.59
CA LYS A 482 29.71 -6.10 1.40
C LYS A 482 30.07 -7.10 2.50
N PRO A 483 29.15 -7.99 2.91
CA PRO A 483 29.42 -9.01 3.91
C PRO A 483 30.31 -10.12 3.33
N ASN A 484 31.20 -10.66 4.16
CA ASN A 484 31.87 -11.93 3.90
C ASN A 484 31.28 -12.96 4.87
N TYR A 485 30.54 -13.93 4.34
CA TYR A 485 29.88 -14.96 5.15
C TYR A 485 30.87 -16.03 5.61
N SER A 486 30.71 -16.50 6.84
CA SER A 486 31.35 -17.70 7.36
C SER A 486 30.28 -18.74 7.70
N PHE A 487 30.57 -19.99 7.39
CA PHE A 487 29.69 -21.15 7.57
C PHE A 487 30.33 -22.16 8.52
N LEU A 488 29.52 -22.85 9.32
CA LEU A 488 29.94 -23.96 10.16
C LEU A 488 29.18 -25.24 9.76
N ASN A 489 29.80 -26.40 10.03
CA ASN A 489 29.40 -27.75 9.61
C ASN A 489 29.33 -27.96 8.08
N VAL A 490 28.42 -27.29 7.38
CA VAL A 490 28.23 -27.39 5.93
C VAL A 490 28.39 -26.02 5.27
N THR A 491 29.24 -25.94 4.25
CA THR A 491 29.38 -24.73 3.42
C THR A 491 28.61 -24.94 2.11
N PRO A 492 27.52 -24.20 1.86
CA PRO A 492 26.76 -24.30 0.61
C PRO A 492 27.59 -23.79 -0.57
N THR A 493 27.49 -24.45 -1.73
CA THR A 493 28.18 -24.00 -2.96
C THR A 493 27.48 -22.78 -3.58
N ASN A 494 26.15 -22.77 -3.55
CA ASN A 494 25.33 -21.65 -4.00
C ASN A 494 24.42 -21.21 -2.85
N PHE A 495 24.37 -19.91 -2.59
CA PHE A 495 23.53 -19.33 -1.54
C PHE A 495 23.10 -17.89 -1.84
N SER A 496 21.98 -17.48 -1.25
CA SER A 496 21.45 -16.12 -1.26
C SER A 496 21.05 -15.75 0.15
N ALA A 497 21.85 -14.89 0.80
CA ALA A 497 21.56 -14.40 2.14
C ALA A 497 20.55 -13.24 2.05
N ARG A 498 19.38 -13.42 2.67
CA ARG A 498 18.24 -12.51 2.53
C ARG A 498 17.77 -12.04 3.90
N ILE A 499 17.95 -10.74 4.15
CA ILE A 499 17.50 -10.09 5.37
C ILE A 499 15.96 -9.98 5.39
N THR A 500 15.37 -10.03 6.57
CA THR A 500 13.91 -9.95 6.72
C THR A 500 13.32 -8.65 6.18
N PRO A 501 12.31 -8.67 5.28
CA PRO A 501 11.61 -7.47 4.82
C PRO A 501 10.49 -7.05 5.81
N GLN A 502 10.08 -5.78 5.72
CA GLN A 502 8.88 -5.28 6.41
C GLN A 502 7.61 -5.91 5.82
N LEU A 503 6.54 -6.02 6.61
CA LEU A 503 5.29 -6.70 6.24
C LEU A 503 4.14 -5.78 5.82
N VAL A 504 4.20 -4.48 6.11
CA VAL A 504 3.08 -3.54 5.87
C VAL A 504 2.69 -3.44 4.39
N GLY A 505 1.38 -3.44 4.13
CA GLY A 505 0.79 -3.27 2.80
C GLY A 505 0.86 -4.49 1.86
N MET A 506 1.26 -5.67 2.33
CA MET A 506 1.34 -6.87 1.47
C MET A 506 0.01 -7.24 0.79
N GLY A 507 -1.13 -7.11 1.47
CA GLY A 507 -2.45 -7.39 0.89
C GLY A 507 -2.83 -6.44 -0.27
N LEU A 508 -2.39 -5.17 -0.19
CA LEU A 508 -2.58 -4.22 -1.29
C LEU A 508 -1.75 -4.59 -2.53
N LEU A 509 -0.51 -5.07 -2.34
CA LEU A 509 0.35 -5.50 -3.46
C LEU A 509 -0.14 -6.81 -4.09
N GLU A 510 -0.78 -7.70 -3.32
CA GLU A 510 -1.51 -8.86 -3.84
C GLU A 510 -2.67 -8.42 -4.74
N ALA A 511 -3.40 -7.39 -4.33
CA ALA A 511 -4.61 -6.90 -4.99
C ALA A 511 -4.37 -6.14 -6.31
N VAL A 512 -3.13 -5.77 -6.68
CA VAL A 512 -2.86 -5.07 -7.96
C VAL A 512 -3.03 -6.03 -9.15
N PRO A 513 -3.85 -5.73 -10.18
CA PRO A 513 -4.03 -6.60 -11.34
C PRO A 513 -2.72 -6.90 -12.08
N GLU A 514 -2.54 -8.14 -12.51
CA GLU A 514 -1.34 -8.57 -13.25
C GLU A 514 -1.15 -7.78 -14.56
N THR A 515 -2.23 -7.42 -15.24
CA THR A 515 -2.21 -6.59 -16.47
C THR A 515 -1.63 -5.20 -16.25
N GLN A 516 -1.76 -4.63 -15.05
CA GLN A 516 -1.19 -3.33 -14.71
C GLN A 516 0.34 -3.42 -14.58
N ILE A 517 0.84 -4.49 -13.98
CA ILE A 517 2.28 -4.73 -13.86
C ILE A 517 2.88 -5.15 -15.20
N ALA A 518 2.15 -5.93 -16.00
CA ALA A 518 2.54 -6.25 -17.38
C ALA A 518 2.68 -4.99 -18.24
N GLY A 519 1.85 -3.96 -18.02
CA GLY A 519 1.95 -2.66 -18.68
C GLY A 519 3.10 -1.76 -18.21
N LEU A 520 3.79 -2.13 -17.12
CA LEU A 520 5.04 -1.48 -16.66
C LEU A 520 6.29 -2.21 -17.14
N ALA A 521 6.16 -3.44 -17.66
CA ALA A 521 7.29 -4.28 -18.04
C ALA A 521 7.83 -3.90 -19.43
N ASP A 522 9.15 -3.76 -19.53
CA ASP A 522 9.87 -3.59 -20.81
C ASP A 522 11.04 -4.61 -20.89
N PRO A 523 10.75 -5.92 -20.98
CA PRO A 523 11.78 -6.97 -20.93
C PRO A 523 12.79 -6.95 -22.09
N ASN A 524 12.61 -6.07 -23.08
CA ASN A 524 13.48 -5.95 -24.25
C ASN A 524 14.16 -4.57 -24.36
N ASP A 525 13.99 -3.67 -23.38
CA ASP A 525 14.43 -2.27 -23.45
C ASP A 525 13.98 -1.61 -24.77
N ALA A 526 12.71 -1.79 -25.12
CA ALA A 526 12.14 -1.33 -26.38
C ALA A 526 12.11 0.20 -26.50
N ASN A 527 12.15 0.90 -25.36
CA ASN A 527 12.26 2.36 -25.31
C ASN A 527 13.72 2.88 -25.34
N GLY A 528 14.72 2.02 -25.09
CA GLY A 528 16.14 2.33 -25.19
C GLY A 528 16.69 3.19 -24.04
N ASP A 529 16.10 3.09 -22.84
CA ASP A 529 16.55 3.80 -21.65
C ASP A 529 17.45 3.00 -20.71
N GLY A 530 17.70 1.73 -21.04
CA GLY A 530 18.58 0.82 -20.31
C GLY A 530 17.92 0.07 -19.16
N ILE A 531 16.57 0.10 -19.06
CA ILE A 531 15.81 -0.63 -18.04
C ILE A 531 15.05 -1.78 -18.72
N SER A 532 15.22 -3.00 -18.21
CA SER A 532 14.74 -4.26 -18.79
C SER A 532 13.70 -4.98 -17.91
N GLY A 533 12.99 -4.19 -17.10
CA GLY A 533 12.11 -4.66 -16.04
C GLY A 533 11.10 -5.70 -16.50
N ARG A 534 11.06 -6.87 -15.83
CA ARG A 534 10.15 -7.97 -16.20
C ARG A 534 9.45 -8.62 -15.02
N MET A 535 8.25 -9.15 -15.27
CA MET A 535 7.54 -9.97 -14.30
C MET A 535 8.27 -11.30 -14.08
N GLN A 536 8.29 -11.78 -12.84
CA GLN A 536 8.51 -13.20 -12.59
C GLN A 536 7.20 -13.97 -12.73
N THR A 537 7.28 -15.19 -13.28
CA THR A 537 6.21 -16.18 -13.18
C THR A 537 6.56 -17.28 -12.17
N VAL A 538 5.55 -17.75 -11.42
CA VAL A 538 5.68 -18.79 -10.39
C VAL A 538 4.55 -19.81 -10.53
N LYS A 539 4.72 -20.99 -9.93
CA LYS A 539 3.65 -21.99 -9.84
C LYS A 539 2.86 -21.81 -8.55
N ASP A 540 1.54 -21.73 -8.68
CA ASP A 540 0.60 -21.72 -7.57
C ASP A 540 0.64 -23.09 -6.85
N PRO A 541 1.10 -23.19 -5.60
CA PRO A 541 1.26 -24.48 -4.92
C PRO A 541 -0.06 -25.22 -4.66
N GLU A 542 -1.20 -24.52 -4.68
CA GLU A 542 -2.52 -25.11 -4.43
C GLU A 542 -3.20 -25.60 -5.72
N THR A 543 -2.88 -24.99 -6.87
CA THR A 543 -3.60 -25.22 -8.14
C THR A 543 -2.71 -25.57 -9.35
N GLY A 544 -1.39 -25.46 -9.24
CA GLY A 544 -0.43 -25.77 -10.31
C GLY A 544 -0.39 -24.79 -11.49
N VAL A 545 -1.31 -23.81 -11.52
CA VAL A 545 -1.35 -22.79 -12.58
C VAL A 545 -0.19 -21.82 -12.47
N THR A 546 0.15 -21.18 -13.59
CA THR A 546 1.16 -20.11 -13.61
C THR A 546 0.55 -18.80 -13.09
N ARG A 547 1.24 -18.13 -12.17
CA ARG A 547 0.86 -16.85 -11.56
C ARG A 547 2.00 -15.84 -11.71
N MET A 548 1.70 -14.56 -11.58
CA MET A 548 2.73 -13.54 -11.35
C MET A 548 3.34 -13.74 -9.96
N GLY A 549 4.67 -13.72 -9.86
CA GLY A 549 5.37 -13.64 -8.58
C GLY A 549 5.37 -12.22 -8.02
N ARG A 550 5.16 -12.06 -6.71
CA ARG A 550 4.98 -10.75 -6.05
C ARG A 550 5.81 -10.57 -4.79
N PHE A 551 5.99 -11.63 -3.98
CA PHE A 551 6.61 -11.54 -2.66
C PHE A 551 7.98 -12.19 -2.58
N GLY A 552 8.72 -11.89 -1.51
CA GLY A 552 10.15 -12.18 -1.41
C GLY A 552 11.02 -11.21 -2.22
N TRP A 553 12.33 -11.42 -2.13
CA TRP A 553 13.36 -10.55 -2.71
C TRP A 553 13.52 -10.67 -4.23
N LYS A 554 13.21 -11.84 -4.80
CA LYS A 554 13.17 -12.07 -6.25
C LYS A 554 11.78 -12.52 -6.74
N ALA A 555 10.70 -12.04 -6.11
CA ALA A 555 9.31 -12.34 -6.52
C ALA A 555 8.97 -13.86 -6.55
N GLY A 556 9.36 -14.63 -5.52
CA GLY A 556 9.27 -16.09 -5.48
C GLY A 556 7.88 -16.68 -5.18
N THR A 557 6.94 -15.90 -4.64
CA THR A 557 5.56 -16.37 -4.35
C THR A 557 4.51 -15.39 -4.85
N ALA A 558 3.32 -15.90 -5.21
CA ALA A 558 2.25 -15.11 -5.81
C ALA A 558 1.29 -14.46 -4.80
N ARG A 559 1.05 -15.12 -3.66
CA ARG A 559 0.04 -14.73 -2.67
C ARG A 559 0.64 -14.53 -1.28
N VAL A 560 0.01 -13.70 -0.45
CA VAL A 560 0.36 -13.53 0.97
C VAL A 560 0.25 -14.89 1.69
N LYS A 561 -0.84 -15.65 1.44
CA LYS A 561 -1.03 -17.01 1.96
C LYS A 561 0.15 -17.94 1.61
N HIS A 562 0.64 -17.87 0.38
CA HIS A 562 1.77 -18.69 -0.08
C HIS A 562 3.07 -18.27 0.59
N GLN A 563 3.30 -16.96 0.78
CA GLN A 563 4.48 -16.46 1.48
C GLN A 563 4.50 -16.85 2.97
N VAL A 564 3.34 -16.81 3.64
CA VAL A 564 3.20 -17.24 5.05
C VAL A 564 3.41 -18.74 5.18
N ALA A 565 2.81 -19.54 4.29
CA ALA A 565 2.98 -21.00 4.30
C ALA A 565 4.41 -21.44 3.94
N GLU A 566 5.10 -20.75 3.01
CA GLU A 566 6.52 -20.99 2.69
C GLU A 566 7.38 -20.72 3.93
N ALA A 567 7.19 -19.58 4.60
CA ALA A 567 7.97 -19.21 5.78
C ALA A 567 7.76 -20.19 6.96
N LEU A 568 6.50 -20.55 7.25
CA LEU A 568 6.17 -21.57 8.25
C LEU A 568 6.90 -22.89 7.97
N ASN A 569 6.88 -23.38 6.73
CA ASN A 569 7.47 -24.66 6.38
C ASN A 569 9.01 -24.62 6.32
N SER A 570 9.58 -23.66 5.58
CA SER A 570 11.01 -23.63 5.26
C SER A 570 11.86 -22.91 6.31
N ASP A 571 11.30 -21.97 7.07
CA ASP A 571 12.04 -21.22 8.10
C ASP A 571 11.75 -21.76 9.53
N MET A 572 10.66 -22.52 9.73
CA MET A 572 10.25 -23.05 11.06
C MET A 572 9.91 -24.55 11.09
N GLY A 573 9.80 -25.23 9.94
CA GLY A 573 9.39 -26.64 9.85
C GLY A 573 7.91 -26.92 10.13
N VAL A 574 7.07 -25.89 10.24
CA VAL A 574 5.63 -25.98 10.52
C VAL A 574 4.86 -26.20 9.21
N THR A 575 4.35 -27.40 9.00
CA THR A 575 3.64 -27.76 7.77
C THR A 575 2.20 -27.23 7.73
N THR A 576 1.67 -27.07 6.51
CA THR A 576 0.29 -26.59 6.23
C THR A 576 -0.33 -27.44 5.11
N ASN A 577 -1.62 -27.25 4.79
CA ASN A 577 -2.18 -27.90 3.59
C ASN A 577 -1.55 -27.41 2.27
N VAL A 578 -0.94 -26.21 2.26
CA VAL A 578 -0.22 -25.65 1.10
C VAL A 578 1.13 -26.33 0.92
N PHE A 579 1.86 -26.57 2.02
CA PHE A 579 3.15 -27.25 2.03
C PHE A 579 3.18 -28.32 3.13
N LYS A 580 2.91 -29.57 2.72
CA LYS A 580 2.75 -30.73 3.63
C LYS A 580 4.06 -31.44 3.97
N THR A 581 5.15 -31.10 3.30
CA THR A 581 6.46 -31.73 3.43
C THR A 581 7.47 -30.68 3.86
N MET A 582 8.24 -30.98 4.91
CA MET A 582 9.31 -30.11 5.40
C MET A 582 10.39 -29.91 4.33
N ASP A 583 11.04 -28.74 4.36
CA ASP A 583 12.16 -28.42 3.49
C ASP A 583 13.43 -29.19 3.90
N CYS A 584 13.66 -30.34 3.26
CA CYS A 584 14.82 -31.18 3.50
C CYS A 584 15.37 -31.84 2.23
N GLY A 585 16.70 -31.91 2.15
CA GLY A 585 17.47 -32.69 1.21
C GLY A 585 17.59 -34.17 1.60
N SER A 586 18.09 -34.96 0.66
CA SER A 586 18.15 -36.44 0.76
C SER A 586 19.06 -37.01 1.85
N SER A 587 19.92 -36.19 2.46
CA SER A 587 20.82 -36.59 3.56
C SER A 587 20.28 -36.23 4.95
N GLN A 588 19.33 -35.28 5.04
CA GLN A 588 18.69 -34.90 6.30
C GLN A 588 17.76 -36.02 6.80
N GLN A 589 17.59 -36.12 8.11
CA GLN A 589 16.84 -37.18 8.78
C GLN A 589 15.65 -36.61 9.56
N GLY A 590 14.60 -37.42 9.73
CA GLY A 590 13.40 -37.03 10.48
C GLY A 590 12.47 -36.04 9.75
N CYS A 591 12.70 -35.75 8.47
CA CYS A 591 11.83 -34.92 7.63
C CYS A 591 10.81 -35.70 6.78
N ALA A 592 10.89 -37.03 6.79
CA ALA A 592 10.16 -37.88 5.84
C ALA A 592 8.66 -37.96 6.14
N GLY A 593 7.84 -37.97 5.08
CA GLY A 593 6.39 -38.08 5.17
C GLY A 593 5.67 -36.78 4.82
N THR A 594 4.41 -36.69 5.23
CA THR A 594 3.56 -35.50 5.06
C THR A 594 2.75 -35.25 6.32
N SER A 595 2.70 -34.01 6.80
CA SER A 595 1.84 -33.61 7.92
C SER A 595 1.13 -32.28 7.65
N THR A 596 0.39 -31.78 8.63
CA THR A 596 -0.27 -30.47 8.59
C THR A 596 -0.39 -29.98 10.04
N GLU A 597 0.64 -29.30 10.52
CA GLU A 597 0.74 -28.84 11.91
C GLU A 597 -0.12 -27.59 12.20
N LEU A 598 -0.37 -26.76 11.19
CA LEU A 598 -1.22 -25.58 11.29
C LEU A 598 -2.50 -25.76 10.43
N ALA A 599 -3.67 -25.50 11.02
CA ALA A 599 -4.95 -25.64 10.33
C ALA A 599 -5.21 -24.50 9.34
N ASP A 600 -6.02 -24.75 8.31
CA ASP A 600 -6.32 -23.73 7.28
C ASP A 600 -6.98 -22.47 7.83
N SER A 601 -7.81 -22.59 8.87
CA SER A 601 -8.43 -21.46 9.56
C SER A 601 -7.45 -20.65 10.40
N GLU A 602 -6.31 -21.22 10.78
CA GLU A 602 -5.23 -20.54 11.52
C GLU A 602 -4.28 -19.87 10.53
N LEU A 603 -3.97 -20.54 9.41
CA LEU A 603 -3.25 -19.96 8.29
C LEU A 603 -4.01 -18.77 7.66
N ASP A 604 -5.34 -18.85 7.55
CA ASP A 604 -6.20 -17.74 7.10
C ASP A 604 -6.09 -16.54 8.06
N LYS A 605 -6.16 -16.76 9.38
CA LYS A 605 -5.96 -15.69 10.38
C LYS A 605 -4.58 -15.04 10.27
N MET A 606 -3.51 -15.83 10.16
CA MET A 606 -2.15 -15.29 9.96
C MET A 606 -2.04 -14.51 8.64
N THR A 607 -2.69 -14.99 7.58
CA THR A 607 -2.75 -14.29 6.28
C THR A 607 -3.50 -12.97 6.42
N ARG A 608 -4.65 -12.93 7.09
CA ARG A 608 -5.44 -11.72 7.36
C ARG A 608 -4.65 -10.70 8.19
N TYR A 609 -3.96 -11.12 9.24
CA TYR A 609 -3.10 -10.24 10.03
C TYR A 609 -2.08 -9.52 9.14
N ILE A 610 -1.31 -10.26 8.33
CA ILE A 610 -0.25 -9.71 7.48
C ILE A 610 -0.82 -8.88 6.32
N ALA A 611 -1.90 -9.34 5.69
CA ALA A 611 -2.52 -8.64 4.56
C ALA A 611 -3.08 -7.27 4.98
N LEU A 612 -3.74 -7.20 6.15
CA LEU A 612 -4.48 -6.03 6.63
C LEU A 612 -3.67 -5.13 7.59
N LEU A 613 -2.34 -5.29 7.64
CA LEU A 613 -1.45 -4.30 8.26
C LEU A 613 -1.58 -2.96 7.51
N GLY A 614 -2.04 -1.93 8.23
CA GLY A 614 -2.23 -0.59 7.68
C GLY A 614 -0.91 0.04 7.24
N VAL A 615 -0.93 0.73 6.11
CA VAL A 615 0.25 1.42 5.58
C VAL A 615 0.37 2.80 6.24
N PRO A 616 1.53 3.20 6.79
CA PRO A 616 1.73 4.56 7.29
C PRO A 616 1.46 5.62 6.21
N ALA A 617 0.77 6.72 6.55
CA ALA A 617 0.68 7.87 5.66
C ALA A 617 2.06 8.44 5.33
N ARG A 618 2.23 8.94 4.09
CA ARG A 618 3.39 9.76 3.71
C ARG A 618 3.40 11.02 4.57
N ARG A 619 4.54 11.25 5.22
CA ARG A 619 4.83 12.43 6.06
C ARG A 619 5.27 13.60 5.18
N ASP A 620 5.46 14.77 5.80
CA ASP A 620 6.02 15.97 5.16
C ASP A 620 5.38 16.35 3.81
N HIS A 621 4.11 15.98 3.59
CA HIS A 621 3.44 16.08 2.29
C HIS A 621 3.18 17.54 1.85
N SER A 622 3.26 18.48 2.78
CA SER A 622 3.16 19.93 2.58
C SER A 622 4.50 20.66 2.66
N ASP A 623 5.61 19.94 2.94
CA ASP A 623 6.94 20.54 3.06
C ASP A 623 7.56 20.83 1.70
N ALA A 624 8.00 22.08 1.48
CA ALA A 624 8.53 22.51 0.20
C ALA A 624 9.78 21.72 -0.25
N THR A 625 10.66 21.37 0.70
CA THR A 625 11.88 20.60 0.41
C THR A 625 11.56 19.15 0.08
N ALA A 626 10.56 18.53 0.74
CA ALA A 626 10.09 17.19 0.38
C ALA A 626 9.38 17.15 -0.98
N MET A 627 8.62 18.20 -1.35
CA MET A 627 8.00 18.32 -2.68
C MET A 627 9.04 18.56 -3.80
N GLN A 628 10.08 19.36 -3.54
CA GLN A 628 11.25 19.44 -4.42
C GLN A 628 11.93 18.07 -4.56
N GLY A 629 12.09 17.34 -3.45
CA GLY A 629 12.70 16.02 -3.44
C GLY A 629 11.99 14.98 -4.31
N GLU A 630 10.66 15.01 -4.35
CA GLU A 630 9.83 14.17 -5.24
C GLU A 630 10.07 14.49 -6.73
N THR A 631 10.22 15.77 -7.05
CA THR A 631 10.60 16.24 -8.39
C THR A 631 12.01 15.77 -8.76
N VAL A 632 12.97 15.90 -7.85
CA VAL A 632 14.36 15.45 -8.05
C VAL A 632 14.43 13.93 -8.18
N PHE A 633 13.67 13.17 -7.40
CA PHE A 633 13.55 11.70 -7.50
C PHE A 633 13.03 11.25 -8.86
N THR A 634 12.02 11.95 -9.38
CA THR A 634 11.46 11.67 -10.71
C THR A 634 12.47 12.02 -11.82
N ASN A 635 13.07 13.21 -11.75
CA ASN A 635 14.06 13.68 -12.73
C ASN A 635 15.36 12.86 -12.73
N ALA A 636 15.73 12.27 -11.59
CA ALA A 636 16.87 11.36 -11.47
C ALA A 636 16.57 9.96 -12.04
N GLY A 637 15.36 9.68 -12.54
CA GLY A 637 14.98 8.39 -13.12
C GLY A 637 14.59 7.32 -12.10
N CYS A 638 14.61 7.62 -10.78
CA CYS A 638 14.27 6.64 -9.75
C CYS A 638 12.84 6.10 -9.90
N ALA A 639 11.91 6.96 -10.31
CA ALA A 639 10.50 6.63 -10.50
C ALA A 639 10.21 5.65 -11.65
N LYS A 640 11.19 5.32 -12.50
CA LYS A 640 11.03 4.34 -13.59
C LYS A 640 10.81 2.92 -13.09
N CYS A 641 11.56 2.50 -12.06
CA CYS A 641 11.33 1.23 -11.36
C CYS A 641 10.47 1.43 -10.10
N HIS A 642 10.74 2.50 -9.33
CA HIS A 642 9.95 2.86 -8.16
C HIS A 642 8.65 3.59 -8.55
N ALA A 643 7.82 2.94 -9.36
CA ALA A 643 6.57 3.46 -9.90
C ALA A 643 5.70 4.08 -8.79
N PRO A 644 5.42 5.40 -8.80
CA PRO A 644 4.84 6.09 -7.65
C PRO A 644 3.46 5.59 -7.21
N THR A 645 2.63 5.13 -8.15
CA THR A 645 1.23 4.77 -7.93
C THR A 645 0.87 3.45 -8.60
N LEU A 646 0.07 2.64 -7.91
CA LEU A 646 -0.64 1.48 -8.48
C LEU A 646 -2.12 1.57 -8.10
N THR A 647 -2.98 0.84 -8.81
CA THR A 647 -4.41 0.73 -8.52
C THR A 647 -4.78 -0.74 -8.28
N THR A 648 -5.45 -1.04 -7.17
CA THR A 648 -5.88 -2.40 -6.83
C THR A 648 -7.18 -2.80 -7.53
N SER A 649 -7.38 -4.11 -7.71
CA SER A 649 -8.53 -4.69 -8.38
C SER A 649 -9.84 -4.47 -7.62
N GLN A 650 -10.92 -4.15 -8.32
CA GLN A 650 -12.28 -4.17 -7.75
C GLN A 650 -12.72 -5.59 -7.33
N TYR A 651 -12.07 -6.63 -7.87
CA TYR A 651 -12.33 -8.03 -7.58
C TYR A 651 -11.47 -8.59 -6.44
N ALA A 652 -10.69 -7.75 -5.74
CA ALA A 652 -9.98 -8.17 -4.54
C ALA A 652 -10.98 -8.71 -3.50
N ALA A 653 -10.71 -9.90 -2.96
CA ALA A 653 -11.67 -10.61 -2.10
C ALA A 653 -11.99 -9.83 -0.81
N MET A 654 -10.96 -9.31 -0.13
CA MET A 654 -11.13 -8.44 1.05
C MET A 654 -11.56 -7.05 0.60
N THR A 655 -12.62 -6.52 1.22
CA THR A 655 -13.23 -5.24 0.82
C THR A 655 -12.32 -4.04 1.02
N GLU A 656 -11.37 -4.13 1.96
CA GLU A 656 -10.40 -3.11 2.31
C GLU A 656 -9.49 -2.74 1.13
N PHE A 657 -9.27 -3.68 0.20
CA PHE A 657 -8.35 -3.55 -0.92
C PHE A 657 -9.05 -3.30 -2.27
N ARG A 658 -10.37 -3.20 -2.33
CA ARG A 658 -11.07 -2.98 -3.61
C ARG A 658 -10.88 -1.54 -4.11
N SER A 659 -10.47 -1.41 -5.37
CA SER A 659 -10.40 -0.12 -6.11
C SER A 659 -9.64 1.00 -5.38
N GLN A 660 -8.49 0.68 -4.78
CA GLN A 660 -7.63 1.63 -4.06
C GLN A 660 -6.51 2.15 -4.96
N THR A 661 -6.39 3.48 -5.07
CA THR A 661 -5.15 4.11 -5.57
C THR A 661 -4.13 4.14 -4.44
N ILE A 662 -3.07 3.35 -4.57
CA ILE A 662 -1.99 3.18 -3.58
C ILE A 662 -0.70 3.84 -4.07
N ARG A 663 0.21 4.17 -3.15
CA ARG A 663 1.51 4.79 -3.45
C ARG A 663 2.68 3.99 -2.85
N PRO A 664 2.99 2.81 -3.41
CA PRO A 664 3.99 1.91 -2.85
C PRO A 664 5.42 2.21 -3.34
N TYR A 665 5.58 3.01 -4.41
CA TYR A 665 6.86 3.29 -5.07
C TYR A 665 7.59 2.00 -5.49
N THR A 666 6.91 1.20 -6.32
CA THR A 666 7.41 -0.07 -6.89
C THR A 666 6.51 -0.47 -8.06
N ASP A 667 7.13 -1.05 -9.09
CA ASP A 667 6.49 -1.74 -10.21
C ASP A 667 6.32 -3.26 -9.96
N LEU A 668 6.85 -3.81 -8.86
CA LEU A 668 6.94 -5.23 -8.54
C LEU A 668 7.73 -6.08 -9.58
N LEU A 669 8.48 -5.46 -10.50
CA LEU A 669 9.26 -6.14 -11.54
C LEU A 669 10.64 -6.57 -11.01
N LEU A 670 11.26 -7.51 -11.73
CA LEU A 670 12.67 -7.87 -11.61
C LEU A 670 13.53 -6.94 -12.48
N HIS A 671 14.62 -6.44 -11.91
CA HIS A 671 15.65 -5.64 -12.60
C HIS A 671 17.05 -6.16 -12.32
N ASP A 672 17.95 -6.11 -13.30
CA ASP A 672 19.38 -6.35 -13.06
C ASP A 672 19.99 -5.18 -12.29
N MET A 673 20.37 -5.42 -11.02
CA MET A 673 20.99 -4.42 -10.15
C MET A 673 22.52 -4.41 -10.21
N GLY A 674 23.10 -5.13 -11.18
CA GLY A 674 24.51 -5.23 -11.49
C GLY A 674 25.27 -6.24 -10.62
N ALA A 675 26.47 -6.61 -11.11
CA ALA A 675 27.36 -7.58 -10.45
C ALA A 675 27.75 -7.22 -9.01
N GLY A 676 27.62 -5.94 -8.59
CA GLY A 676 27.82 -5.52 -7.21
C GLY A 676 26.78 -6.11 -6.24
N LEU A 677 25.55 -6.31 -6.69
CA LEU A 677 24.42 -6.87 -5.92
C LEU A 677 24.04 -8.30 -6.34
N ALA A 678 24.84 -8.94 -7.19
CA ALA A 678 24.60 -10.33 -7.57
C ALA A 678 24.90 -11.32 -6.44
N ASP A 679 23.98 -12.24 -6.20
CA ASP A 679 24.26 -13.52 -5.51
C ASP A 679 24.63 -14.61 -6.54
N ASN A 680 24.92 -15.83 -6.07
CA ASN A 680 25.20 -16.97 -6.94
C ASN A 680 24.06 -18.02 -6.94
N LEU A 681 22.84 -17.62 -6.60
CA LEU A 681 21.66 -18.48 -6.51
C LEU A 681 20.47 -17.84 -7.26
N PRO A 682 20.22 -18.23 -8.53
CA PRO A 682 19.02 -17.82 -9.25
C PRO A 682 17.75 -18.33 -8.55
N GLU A 683 16.61 -17.74 -8.85
CA GLU A 683 15.31 -18.17 -8.32
C GLU A 683 14.26 -18.01 -9.41
N GLY A 684 13.65 -19.11 -9.85
CA GLY A 684 12.67 -19.08 -10.94
C GLY A 684 13.27 -18.57 -12.25
N GLN A 685 12.91 -17.36 -12.64
CA GLN A 685 13.39 -16.67 -13.84
C GLN A 685 14.35 -15.52 -13.52
N ALA A 686 14.58 -15.23 -12.24
CA ALA A 686 15.58 -14.26 -11.79
C ALA A 686 16.98 -14.90 -11.74
N SER A 687 17.95 -14.26 -12.37
CA SER A 687 19.37 -14.56 -12.26
C SER A 687 19.93 -14.19 -10.88
N GLY A 688 21.25 -14.31 -10.72
CA GLY A 688 21.93 -13.88 -9.50
C GLY A 688 21.85 -12.37 -9.23
N ALA A 689 21.86 -11.56 -10.29
CA ALA A 689 21.90 -10.09 -10.23
C ALA A 689 20.53 -9.42 -10.12
N GLU A 690 19.46 -10.19 -10.32
CA GLU A 690 18.11 -9.65 -10.46
C GLU A 690 17.31 -9.68 -9.17
N TRP A 691 16.70 -8.55 -8.87
CA TRP A 691 15.95 -8.31 -7.64
C TRP A 691 14.62 -7.65 -7.96
N ARG A 692 13.60 -7.95 -7.15
CA ARG A 692 12.30 -7.31 -7.24
C ARG A 692 12.38 -5.89 -6.68
N THR A 693 11.86 -4.88 -7.37
CA THR A 693 11.76 -3.52 -6.83
C THR A 693 11.00 -3.52 -5.50
N ALA A 694 11.69 -3.21 -4.39
CA ALA A 694 11.04 -3.17 -3.08
C ALA A 694 10.17 -1.91 -2.93
N PRO A 695 8.96 -2.00 -2.34
CA PRO A 695 8.17 -0.81 -2.02
C PRO A 695 8.92 0.09 -1.02
N LEU A 696 8.81 1.40 -1.22
CA LEU A 696 9.44 2.42 -0.37
C LEU A 696 8.51 2.97 0.72
N TRP A 697 7.22 2.60 0.75
CA TRP A 697 6.34 3.05 1.83
C TRP A 697 6.84 2.65 3.23
N GLY A 698 6.74 3.54 4.19
CA GLY A 698 7.31 3.42 5.53
C GLY A 698 8.84 3.36 5.61
N ILE A 699 9.60 3.55 4.52
CA ILE A 699 11.08 3.41 4.55
C ILE A 699 11.70 4.35 5.58
N GLY A 700 11.20 5.58 5.71
CA GLY A 700 11.70 6.56 6.68
C GLY A 700 11.28 6.29 8.13
N LEU A 701 10.51 5.23 8.38
CA LEU A 701 10.17 4.74 9.72
C LEU A 701 11.04 3.55 10.14
N THR A 702 11.86 2.99 9.24
CA THR A 702 12.73 1.82 9.50
C THR A 702 13.56 2.00 10.78
N SER A 703 14.22 3.15 10.95
CA SER A 703 15.03 3.44 12.13
C SER A 703 14.25 3.36 13.45
N GLY A 704 12.99 3.81 13.46
CA GLY A 704 12.11 3.74 14.63
C GLY A 704 11.56 2.34 14.90
N VAL A 705 11.07 1.65 13.87
CA VAL A 705 10.48 0.30 13.97
C VAL A 705 11.53 -0.77 14.29
N SER A 706 12.64 -0.78 13.56
CA SER A 706 13.69 -1.79 13.69
C SER A 706 14.72 -1.46 14.78
N GLY A 707 14.84 -0.19 15.18
CA GLY A 707 15.88 0.32 16.08
C GLY A 707 17.21 0.62 15.39
N GLY A 708 17.19 0.84 14.08
CA GLY A 708 18.35 1.09 13.22
C GLY A 708 18.01 0.93 11.74
N GLU A 709 19.00 1.16 10.87
CA GLU A 709 18.81 1.09 9.42
C GLU A 709 19.71 0.02 8.76
N ALA A 710 19.10 -0.78 7.89
CA ALA A 710 19.80 -1.67 6.97
C ALA A 710 18.95 -1.86 5.70
N TYR A 711 19.60 -1.74 4.54
CA TYR A 711 18.93 -1.76 3.23
C TYR A 711 19.58 -2.75 2.27
N LEU A 712 18.87 -3.03 1.18
CA LEU A 712 19.16 -4.07 0.18
C LEU A 712 18.98 -5.50 0.72
N HIS A 713 19.09 -6.50 -0.17
CA HIS A 713 18.73 -7.88 0.13
C HIS A 713 19.51 -8.51 1.29
N ASP A 714 20.72 -8.04 1.59
CA ASP A 714 21.60 -8.57 2.64
C ASP A 714 21.85 -7.58 3.81
N GLY A 715 21.20 -6.41 3.79
CA GLY A 715 21.38 -5.36 4.80
C GLY A 715 22.76 -4.67 4.77
N ARG A 716 23.51 -4.75 3.66
CA ARG A 716 24.86 -4.19 3.58
C ARG A 716 24.90 -2.66 3.74
N ALA A 717 23.88 -1.97 3.23
CA ALA A 717 23.79 -0.52 3.18
C ALA A 717 23.18 0.04 4.47
N ARG A 718 23.88 0.99 5.11
CA ARG A 718 23.55 1.57 6.43
C ARG A 718 22.72 2.85 6.37
N SER A 719 22.35 3.29 5.17
CA SER A 719 21.54 4.48 4.93
C SER A 719 20.92 4.42 3.53
N VAL A 720 19.89 5.23 3.28
CA VAL A 720 19.32 5.42 1.94
C VAL A 720 20.39 5.87 0.93
N THR A 721 21.32 6.74 1.34
CA THR A 721 22.46 7.16 0.49
C THR A 721 23.35 5.98 0.10
N GLU A 722 23.73 5.11 1.04
CA GLU A 722 24.51 3.91 0.69
C GLU A 722 23.70 2.97 -0.22
N ALA A 723 22.39 2.84 -0.01
CA ALA A 723 21.53 2.00 -0.83
C ALA A 723 21.46 2.49 -2.29
N ILE A 724 21.29 3.80 -2.52
CA ILE A 724 21.33 4.41 -3.86
C ILE A 724 22.69 4.19 -4.51
N LEU A 725 23.80 4.39 -3.78
CA LEU A 725 25.16 4.20 -4.31
C LEU A 725 25.51 2.74 -4.64
N TRP A 726 24.72 1.77 -4.16
CA TRP A 726 24.82 0.35 -4.53
C TRP A 726 24.07 -0.03 -5.81
N HIS A 727 23.21 0.84 -6.36
CA HIS A 727 22.50 0.55 -7.61
C HIS A 727 23.50 0.48 -8.78
N GLY A 728 23.64 -0.68 -9.39
CA GLY A 728 24.30 -0.87 -10.68
C GLY A 728 23.31 -1.43 -11.71
N GLY A 729 23.82 -1.95 -12.82
CA GLY A 729 22.97 -2.49 -13.89
C GLY A 729 22.00 -1.43 -14.41
N GLU A 730 20.72 -1.75 -14.46
CA GLU A 730 19.64 -0.85 -14.87
C GLU A 730 19.55 0.41 -13.98
N GLY A 731 19.93 0.29 -12.70
CA GLY A 731 19.94 1.40 -11.74
C GLY A 731 21.15 2.34 -11.84
N GLU A 732 22.13 2.06 -12.71
CA GLU A 732 23.39 2.82 -12.80
C GLU A 732 23.15 4.29 -13.18
N ALA A 733 22.31 4.56 -14.18
CA ALA A 733 22.01 5.92 -14.63
C ALA A 733 21.41 6.78 -13.50
N SER A 734 20.45 6.22 -12.75
CA SER A 734 19.79 6.88 -11.62
C SER A 734 20.74 7.14 -10.45
N LYS A 735 21.68 6.21 -10.18
CA LYS A 735 22.77 6.44 -9.23
C LYS A 735 23.66 7.60 -9.67
N GLN A 736 24.09 7.64 -10.94
CA GLN A 736 24.96 8.71 -11.43
C GLN A 736 24.25 10.07 -11.41
N ALA A 737 22.94 10.12 -11.69
CA ALA A 737 22.14 11.31 -11.49
C ALA A 737 22.20 11.80 -10.02
N PHE A 738 21.95 10.91 -9.05
CA PHE A 738 22.05 11.22 -7.61
C PHE A 738 23.45 11.68 -7.17
N VAL A 739 24.51 11.04 -7.68
CA VAL A 739 25.90 11.43 -7.41
C VAL A 739 26.17 12.87 -7.88
N ASN A 740 25.66 13.24 -9.06
CA ASN A 740 25.88 14.55 -9.66
C ASN A 740 24.96 15.67 -9.10
N LEU A 741 23.98 15.35 -8.24
CA LEU A 741 23.12 16.36 -7.60
C LEU A 741 23.92 17.35 -6.74
N SER A 742 23.39 18.58 -6.64
CA SER A 742 23.80 19.53 -5.62
C SER A 742 23.52 18.99 -4.22
N ALA A 743 24.20 19.51 -3.19
CA ALA A 743 23.93 19.12 -1.82
C ALA A 743 22.47 19.43 -1.39
N ALA A 744 21.88 20.51 -1.92
CA ALA A 744 20.50 20.89 -1.64
C ALA A 744 19.52 19.89 -2.26
N ASP A 745 19.66 19.56 -3.55
CA ASP A 745 18.78 18.62 -4.25
C ASP A 745 18.92 17.19 -3.72
N ARG A 746 20.13 16.79 -3.32
CA ARG A 746 20.37 15.50 -2.67
C ARG A 746 19.67 15.41 -1.32
N ASN A 747 19.76 16.46 -0.50
CA ASN A 747 19.05 16.53 0.77
C ASN A 747 17.53 16.59 0.57
N ALA A 748 17.05 17.24 -0.48
CA ALA A 748 15.64 17.25 -0.86
C ALA A 748 15.16 15.83 -1.22
N LEU A 749 15.84 15.12 -2.13
CA LEU A 749 15.52 13.74 -2.50
C LEU A 749 15.53 12.82 -1.28
N LEU A 750 16.55 12.91 -0.41
CA LEU A 750 16.62 12.11 0.81
C LEU A 750 15.49 12.45 1.78
N LYS A 751 15.09 13.73 1.91
CA LYS A 751 13.92 14.12 2.71
C LYS A 751 12.62 13.55 2.13
N PHE A 752 12.47 13.57 0.80
CA PHE A 752 11.33 12.94 0.13
C PHE A 752 11.28 11.43 0.38
N VAL A 753 12.37 10.69 0.14
CA VAL A 753 12.38 9.23 0.38
C VAL A 753 12.13 8.91 1.85
N ASN A 754 12.72 9.68 2.78
CA ASN A 754 12.45 9.53 4.21
C ASN A 754 11.05 10.02 4.63
N SER A 755 10.30 10.72 3.77
CA SER A 755 8.90 11.08 4.04
C SER A 755 7.95 9.91 3.80
N LEU A 756 8.36 8.91 3.02
CA LEU A 756 7.57 7.73 2.64
C LEU A 756 7.42 6.74 3.81
#